data_AF-A0AAV3SF93-F1
#
_entry.id   AF-A0AAV3SF93-F1
#
_cell.length_a   1.000
_cell.length_b   1.000
_cell.length_c   1.000
_cell.angle_alpha   90.00
_cell.angle_beta   90.00
_cell.angle_gamma   90.00
#
_symmetry.space_group_name_H-M   'P 1'
#
loop_
_entity.id
_entity.type
_entity.pdbx_description
1 polymer ?
#
loop_
_entity_poly.entity_id
_entity_poly.type
_entity_poly.pdbx_seq_one_letter_code
_entity_poly.pdbx_strand_id
1 'polypeptide(L)'
;MNLTIKPLKQKDAGRGLAAVDRAAMDELDLENGDYILIEGSEGRAIARVWPGYPDDQGQGVIRIDGQLRSEAQVGIDDRVSVEKAEVKPAQSVTVALPQNLRIRGNIGPYVQDKLSGQALTQGQTIPFSLGFGPFSGGSGQRIPLRIAETNPDGTVIVAENTDIEISEKPAEEIVSDAGDGGDSATTPSVTYEDIGGLDRELEQVREMIELPMRHPELFQQLGIEPPKGVLLHGPPGTGKTLIAKAVANEIDAHFETISGPEIMSKYYGESEEQLREMFDNAEENEPAIVFIDEIDSIAPKRDETSGDVERRVVAQLLSLMDGLEERGQVTVIAATNRVDAIDPALRRGGRFDREIEIGVPDKEGRKEILQVHTRGMPLADGIDLDTYAESTHGFVGSDIESLAKESAMNALRRIRPELDLDEEEIDAEVLESLQVTRDDLKSALKGIEPSALREVFVEVPDVTWESVGGLDDTKERLRETVQWPLDYPEVFEAMDMNAAKGVMMYGPPGTGKTLLAKAIANEAQSNFISIKGPELLNKFVGESEKGVREVFSKARENAPTVIFFDEIDAIAGERGRNMGDSGVGERVVSQLLTELDGLEELEDVVVIATSNRPDLIDSALLRPGRLDRHVHVPVPDEDAREAIFEVHTRDKPLADDVDLADLARRTEGYVGADIEAVTREAAMAATRELIQTVDPEDLDGSVGNVRIEDEHFDQALDDVTPSVTAETKERYEEIEDRFDSGEPATEEREVGRTFQ
;
A
#
# COMPACT_ATOMS: atom_id res chain seq x y z
N MET A 1 29.92 -19.22 13.18
CA MET A 1 29.07 -19.98 12.23
C MET A 1 28.86 -19.12 11.00
N ASN A 2 28.79 -19.70 9.80
CA ASN A 2 28.52 -18.90 8.60
C ASN A 2 27.00 -18.82 8.39
N LEU A 3 26.47 -17.61 8.34
CA LEU A 3 25.05 -17.34 8.09
C LEU A 3 24.90 -16.46 6.85
N THR A 4 23.76 -16.58 6.18
CA THR A 4 23.42 -15.75 5.01
C THR A 4 22.60 -14.54 5.46
N ILE A 5 22.97 -13.35 4.99
CA ILE A 5 22.30 -12.10 5.34
C ILE A 5 20.97 -11.96 4.61
N LYS A 6 19.94 -11.53 5.32
CA LYS A 6 18.67 -11.07 4.76
C LYS A 6 18.28 -9.71 5.35
N PRO A 7 17.40 -8.93 4.69
CA PRO A 7 16.94 -7.67 5.23
C PRO A 7 16.04 -7.89 6.47
N LEU A 8 16.12 -6.96 7.42
CA LEU A 8 15.28 -6.96 8.62
C LEU A 8 13.90 -6.38 8.29
N LYS A 9 12.84 -6.87 8.95
CA LYS A 9 11.48 -6.33 8.74
C LYS A 9 11.41 -4.86 9.21
N GLN A 10 10.63 -4.04 8.52
CA GLN A 10 10.58 -2.58 8.64
C GLN A 10 10.28 -2.09 10.07
N LYS A 11 9.50 -2.86 10.84
CA LYS A 11 9.16 -2.58 12.25
C LYS A 11 10.35 -2.65 13.23
N ASP A 12 11.35 -3.45 12.90
CA ASP A 12 12.49 -3.77 13.79
C ASP A 12 13.79 -3.08 13.33
N ALA A 13 13.79 -2.48 12.13
CA ALA A 13 14.92 -1.75 11.56
C ALA A 13 15.31 -0.48 12.36
N GLY A 14 16.60 -0.18 12.43
CA GLY A 14 17.15 1.00 13.11
C GLY A 14 17.34 0.84 14.61
N ARG A 15 17.21 -0.39 15.14
CA ARG A 15 17.39 -0.72 16.56
C ARG A 15 18.71 -1.42 16.87
N GLY A 16 19.55 -1.69 15.87
CA GLY A 16 20.79 -2.47 16.04
C GLY A 16 20.53 -3.94 16.39
N LEU A 17 19.41 -4.49 15.89
CA LEU A 17 19.00 -5.87 16.13
C LEU A 17 19.45 -6.78 14.98
N ALA A 18 19.83 -8.00 15.34
CA ALA A 18 20.06 -9.10 14.40
C ALA A 18 19.09 -10.25 14.71
N ALA A 19 18.13 -10.51 13.82
CA ALA A 19 17.23 -11.64 13.97
C ALA A 19 17.92 -12.91 13.44
N VAL A 20 18.33 -13.78 14.34
CA VAL A 20 19.10 -14.99 14.02
C VAL A 20 18.16 -16.19 13.99
N ASP A 21 18.25 -17.03 12.96
CA ASP A 21 17.53 -18.31 12.87
C ASP A 21 17.66 -19.09 14.20
N ARG A 22 16.53 -19.58 14.73
CA ARG A 22 16.49 -20.31 16.02
C ARG A 22 17.41 -21.53 16.02
N ALA A 23 17.52 -22.23 14.88
CA ALA A 23 18.44 -23.36 14.79
C ALA A 23 19.91 -22.93 14.91
N ALA A 24 20.26 -21.77 14.33
CA ALA A 24 21.59 -21.19 14.45
C ALA A 24 21.86 -20.62 15.85
N MET A 25 20.84 -20.07 16.52
CA MET A 25 20.94 -19.63 17.93
C MET A 25 21.28 -20.81 18.85
N ASP A 26 20.59 -21.94 18.69
CA ASP A 26 20.84 -23.15 19.48
C ASP A 26 22.27 -23.71 19.24
N GLU A 27 22.76 -23.66 17.99
CA GLU A 27 24.11 -24.13 17.65
C GLU A 27 25.21 -23.20 18.17
N LEU A 28 24.97 -21.89 18.21
CA LEU A 28 25.89 -20.87 18.71
C LEU A 28 25.78 -20.62 20.23
N ASP A 29 24.88 -21.31 20.94
CA ASP A 29 24.58 -21.10 22.38
C ASP A 29 24.24 -19.62 22.68
N LEU A 30 23.35 -19.06 21.86
CA LEU A 30 22.86 -17.68 21.95
C LEU A 30 21.48 -17.62 22.60
N GLU A 31 21.32 -16.71 23.56
CA GLU A 31 20.02 -16.37 24.14
C GLU A 31 19.48 -15.05 23.58
N ASN A 32 18.18 -14.80 23.74
CA ASN A 32 17.59 -13.51 23.35
C ASN A 32 18.23 -12.38 24.16
N GLY A 33 18.77 -11.38 23.46
CA GLY A 33 19.46 -10.24 24.06
C GLY A 33 20.98 -10.42 24.23
N ASP A 34 21.55 -11.57 23.86
CA ASP A 34 23.00 -11.71 23.71
C ASP A 34 23.52 -10.82 22.56
N TYR A 35 24.83 -10.64 22.48
CA TYR A 35 25.48 -9.86 21.42
C TYR A 35 26.30 -10.78 20.53
N ILE A 36 26.30 -10.47 19.23
CA ILE A 36 27.08 -11.17 18.23
C ILE A 36 27.98 -10.21 17.48
N LEU A 37 29.17 -10.69 17.12
CA LEU A 37 30.06 -10.07 16.16
C LEU A 37 29.77 -10.66 14.79
N ILE A 38 29.51 -9.77 13.83
CA ILE A 38 29.32 -10.07 12.42
C ILE A 38 30.58 -9.61 11.70
N GLU A 39 31.39 -10.55 11.24
CA GLU A 39 32.57 -10.26 10.42
C GLU A 39 32.23 -10.44 8.94
N GLY A 40 32.33 -9.32 8.20
CA GLY A 40 32.28 -9.29 6.75
C GLY A 40 33.66 -9.50 6.12
N SER A 41 33.75 -9.22 4.82
CA SER A 41 35.02 -9.29 4.06
C SER A 41 36.02 -8.23 4.51
N GLU A 42 35.56 -7.00 4.76
CA GLU A 42 36.40 -5.85 5.09
C GLU A 42 35.92 -5.08 6.35
N GLY A 43 34.67 -5.30 6.78
CA GLY A 43 34.05 -4.62 7.92
C GLY A 43 33.67 -5.55 9.09
N ARG A 44 33.28 -4.94 10.22
CA ARG A 44 32.84 -5.63 11.44
C ARG A 44 31.70 -4.85 12.08
N ALA A 45 30.60 -5.54 12.39
CA ALA A 45 29.47 -4.97 13.11
C ALA A 45 29.14 -5.80 14.35
N ILE A 46 28.63 -5.14 15.40
CA ILE A 46 28.13 -5.82 16.59
C ILE A 46 26.63 -5.57 16.68
N ALA A 47 25.86 -6.64 16.81
CA ALA A 47 24.41 -6.58 16.84
C ALA A 47 23.85 -7.33 18.04
N ARG A 48 22.69 -6.88 18.53
CA ARG A 48 21.96 -7.56 19.60
C ARG A 48 21.09 -8.66 19.00
N VAL A 49 21.21 -9.87 19.52
CA VAL A 49 20.49 -11.05 19.06
C VAL A 49 19.01 -10.94 19.40
N TRP A 50 18.20 -11.17 18.38
CA TRP A 50 16.75 -11.34 18.48
C TRP A 50 16.38 -12.71 17.89
N PRO A 51 15.35 -13.40 18.43
CA PRO A 51 14.90 -14.65 17.84
C PRO A 51 14.39 -14.43 16.41
N GLY A 52 14.89 -15.23 15.47
CA GLY A 52 14.46 -15.24 14.08
C GLY A 52 12.97 -15.52 13.92
N TYR A 53 12.44 -15.09 12.77
CA TYR A 53 11.04 -15.28 12.43
C TYR A 53 10.72 -16.76 12.21
N PRO A 54 9.46 -17.20 12.42
CA PRO A 54 9.06 -18.59 12.18
C PRO A 54 9.40 -19.09 10.77
N ASP A 55 9.35 -18.19 9.78
CA ASP A 55 9.56 -18.51 8.36
C ASP A 55 11.02 -18.86 8.04
N ASP A 56 11.97 -18.33 8.81
CA ASP A 56 13.42 -18.49 8.57
C ASP A 56 14.01 -19.72 9.29
N GLN A 57 13.17 -20.52 9.96
CA GLN A 57 13.64 -21.59 10.83
C GLN A 57 14.38 -22.69 10.06
N GLY A 58 15.64 -22.94 10.43
CA GLY A 58 16.51 -23.96 9.84
C GLY A 58 17.12 -23.59 8.49
N GLN A 59 17.03 -22.31 8.08
CA GLN A 59 17.58 -21.83 6.82
C GLN A 59 19.03 -21.30 6.95
N GLY A 60 19.55 -21.14 8.19
CA GLY A 60 20.89 -20.60 8.41
C GLY A 60 21.00 -19.12 8.04
N VAL A 61 19.93 -18.36 8.31
CA VAL A 61 19.78 -16.96 7.94
C VAL A 61 19.97 -16.04 9.16
N ILE A 62 20.57 -14.88 8.92
CA ILE A 62 20.61 -13.75 9.85
C ILE A 62 20.00 -12.53 9.18
N ARG A 63 19.01 -11.90 9.82
CA ARG A 63 18.42 -10.65 9.33
C ARG A 63 18.98 -9.45 10.09
N ILE A 64 19.57 -8.52 9.37
CA ILE A 64 20.14 -7.27 9.91
C ILE A 64 19.65 -6.08 9.09
N ASP A 65 19.61 -4.90 9.71
CA ASP A 65 19.24 -3.66 9.04
C ASP A 65 20.37 -3.10 8.16
N GLY A 66 20.02 -2.15 7.28
CA GLY A 66 21.00 -1.55 6.36
C GLY A 66 22.16 -0.83 7.05
N GLN A 67 21.97 -0.33 8.28
CA GLN A 67 23.05 0.28 9.04
C GLN A 67 24.11 -0.76 9.44
N LEU A 68 23.68 -1.88 10.05
CA LEU A 68 24.59 -2.97 10.41
C LEU A 68 25.25 -3.59 9.17
N ARG A 69 24.55 -3.65 8.03
CA ARG A 69 25.11 -4.10 6.74
C ARG A 69 26.24 -3.19 6.26
N SER A 70 26.01 -1.87 6.28
CA SER A 70 27.02 -0.87 5.91
C SER A 70 28.25 -0.93 6.84
N GLU A 71 28.04 -1.07 8.16
CA GLU A 71 29.13 -1.21 9.14
C GLU A 71 29.95 -2.50 8.96
N ALA A 72 29.29 -3.62 8.64
CA ALA A 72 29.96 -4.87 8.33
C ALA A 72 30.51 -4.93 6.89
N GLN A 73 30.20 -3.94 6.03
CA GLN A 73 30.54 -3.88 4.60
C GLN A 73 30.11 -5.15 3.85
N VAL A 74 28.83 -5.49 4.00
CA VAL A 74 28.22 -6.72 3.46
C VAL A 74 26.88 -6.39 2.84
N GLY A 75 26.58 -6.99 1.68
CA GLY A 75 25.29 -6.87 1.04
C GLY A 75 24.32 -7.97 1.50
N ILE A 76 23.06 -7.86 1.08
CA ILE A 76 22.09 -8.95 1.25
C ILE A 76 22.58 -10.23 0.56
N ASP A 77 22.22 -11.40 1.06
CA ASP A 77 22.61 -12.71 0.52
C ASP A 77 24.11 -13.08 0.63
N ASP A 78 24.95 -12.17 1.14
CA ASP A 78 26.33 -12.50 1.48
C ASP A 78 26.40 -13.47 2.66
N ARG A 79 27.48 -14.25 2.68
CA ARG A 79 27.81 -15.13 3.81
C ARG A 79 28.77 -14.44 4.76
N VAL A 80 28.37 -14.34 6.01
CA VAL A 80 29.15 -13.72 7.08
C VAL A 80 29.49 -14.71 8.18
N SER A 81 30.64 -14.50 8.82
CA SER A 81 31.00 -15.23 10.02
C SER A 81 30.37 -14.55 11.23
N VAL A 82 29.57 -15.31 11.97
CA VAL A 82 28.89 -14.85 13.18
C VAL A 82 29.45 -15.57 14.40
N GLU A 83 29.88 -14.81 15.39
CA GLU A 83 30.43 -15.32 16.65
C GLU A 83 29.82 -14.58 17.86
N LYS A 84 29.72 -15.26 19.01
CA LYS A 84 29.23 -14.64 20.25
C LYS A 84 30.23 -13.59 20.74
N ALA A 85 29.75 -12.39 21.00
CA ALA A 85 30.56 -11.27 21.46
C ALA A 85 30.28 -10.99 22.96
N GLU A 86 31.34 -10.94 23.78
CA GLU A 86 31.25 -10.45 25.14
C GLU A 86 31.42 -8.92 25.16
N VAL A 87 30.30 -8.20 25.21
CA VAL A 87 30.31 -6.74 25.25
C VAL A 87 30.07 -6.27 26.69
N LYS A 88 30.87 -5.31 27.17
CA LYS A 88 30.78 -4.80 28.54
C LYS A 88 29.79 -3.62 28.62
N PRO A 89 29.05 -3.48 29.73
CA PRO A 89 28.23 -2.29 29.93
C PRO A 89 29.14 -1.06 30.09
N ALA A 90 28.76 0.03 29.42
CA ALA A 90 29.45 1.31 29.48
C ALA A 90 29.23 1.95 30.85
N GLN A 91 30.31 2.46 31.45
CA GLN A 91 30.24 3.34 32.61
C GLN A 91 29.94 4.77 32.16
N SER A 92 30.62 5.23 31.11
CA SER A 92 30.35 6.52 30.49
C SER A 92 30.60 6.49 28.98
N VAL A 93 29.85 7.30 28.24
CA VAL A 93 30.00 7.48 26.79
C VAL A 93 29.99 8.97 26.47
N THR A 94 31.01 9.44 25.76
CA THR A 94 31.09 10.83 25.30
C THR A 94 30.61 10.92 23.85
N VAL A 95 29.58 11.74 23.63
CA VAL A 95 28.94 11.93 22.32
C VAL A 95 29.20 13.35 21.79
N ALA A 96 29.49 13.46 20.50
CA ALA A 96 29.70 14.74 19.83
C ALA A 96 28.54 15.03 18.86
N LEU A 97 27.97 16.22 19.01
CA LEU A 97 26.92 16.76 18.13
C LEU A 97 27.54 17.59 17.00
N PRO A 98 26.86 17.71 15.85
CA PRO A 98 27.31 18.58 14.77
C PRO A 98 27.12 20.06 15.10
N GLN A 99 27.91 20.94 14.47
CA GLN A 99 28.02 22.38 14.81
C GLN A 99 26.70 23.17 14.75
N ASN A 100 25.76 22.72 13.92
CA ASN A 100 24.48 23.35 13.67
C ASN A 100 23.43 23.07 14.75
N LEU A 101 23.71 22.19 15.70
CA LEU A 101 22.79 21.80 16.76
C LEU A 101 23.29 22.30 18.13
N ARG A 102 22.59 23.27 18.72
CA ARG A 102 22.89 23.79 20.06
C ARG A 102 21.65 23.63 20.95
N ILE A 103 21.78 22.86 22.01
CA ILE A 103 20.68 22.53 22.94
C ILE A 103 21.05 23.03 24.33
N ARG A 104 20.10 23.68 25.01
CA ARG A 104 20.24 24.15 26.39
C ARG A 104 19.82 23.04 27.36
N GLY A 105 20.68 22.76 28.35
CA GLY A 105 20.42 21.76 29.39
C GLY A 105 21.12 20.42 29.15
N ASN A 106 20.84 19.44 30.01
CA ASN A 106 21.46 18.11 29.92
C ASN A 106 20.58 17.17 29.10
N ILE A 107 20.90 16.97 27.82
CA ILE A 107 20.25 15.94 26.97
C ILE A 107 20.82 14.54 27.18
N GLY A 108 21.83 14.37 28.04
CA GLY A 108 22.45 13.07 28.33
C GLY A 108 21.42 11.97 28.64
N PRO A 109 20.41 12.19 29.51
CA PRO A 109 19.35 11.22 29.78
C PRO A 109 18.52 10.86 28.55
N TYR A 110 18.19 11.84 27.70
CA TYR A 110 17.43 11.61 26.48
C TYR A 110 18.21 10.78 25.45
N VAL A 111 19.49 11.10 25.27
CA VAL A 111 20.40 10.31 24.42
C VAL A 111 20.57 8.90 24.99
N GLN A 112 20.65 8.76 26.32
CA GLN A 112 20.79 7.47 26.98
C GLN A 112 19.58 6.57 26.77
N ASP A 113 18.37 7.10 26.94
CA ASP A 113 17.13 6.35 26.70
C ASP A 113 17.06 5.81 25.27
N LYS A 114 17.42 6.65 24.29
CA LYS A 114 17.41 6.27 22.87
C LYS A 114 18.50 5.28 22.47
N LEU A 115 19.67 5.37 23.08
CA LEU A 115 20.80 4.46 22.80
C LEU A 115 20.80 3.22 23.69
N SER A 116 19.86 3.12 24.64
CA SER A 116 19.77 2.02 25.61
C SER A 116 19.71 0.65 24.91
N GLY A 117 20.58 -0.25 25.31
CA GLY A 117 20.70 -1.59 24.76
C GLY A 117 21.43 -1.68 23.42
N GLN A 118 21.86 -0.57 22.82
CA GLN A 118 22.69 -0.56 21.62
C GLN A 118 24.18 -0.76 21.96
N ALA A 119 24.89 -1.46 21.08
CA ALA A 119 26.34 -1.58 21.13
C ALA A 119 26.96 -0.40 20.38
N LEU A 120 27.84 0.35 21.05
CA LEU A 120 28.50 1.54 20.51
C LEU A 120 30.01 1.32 20.50
N THR A 121 30.64 1.68 19.39
CA THR A 121 32.09 1.63 19.22
C THR A 121 32.67 3.04 19.15
N GLN A 122 33.83 3.25 19.79
CA GLN A 122 34.53 4.53 19.70
C GLN A 122 34.82 4.91 18.25
N GLY A 123 34.53 6.16 17.87
CA GLY A 123 34.69 6.67 16.51
C GLY A 123 33.50 6.42 15.59
N GLN A 124 32.53 5.59 16.00
CA GLN A 124 31.32 5.31 15.23
C GLN A 124 30.46 6.58 15.11
N THR A 125 29.85 6.75 13.94
CA THR A 125 28.83 7.78 13.72
C THR A 125 27.48 7.09 13.62
N ILE A 126 26.59 7.40 14.55
CA ILE A 126 25.25 6.83 14.58
C ILE A 126 24.21 7.87 14.16
N PRO A 127 23.24 7.49 13.32
CA PRO A 127 22.15 8.38 12.95
C PRO A 127 21.17 8.52 14.13
N PHE A 128 21.10 9.71 14.71
CA PHE A 128 20.29 10.02 15.89
C PHE A 128 19.09 10.89 15.51
N SER A 129 17.88 10.53 15.95
CA SER A 129 16.68 11.36 15.78
C SER A 129 16.32 12.02 17.10
N LEU A 130 16.37 13.35 17.14
CA LEU A 130 15.97 14.15 18.31
C LEU A 130 14.45 14.33 18.46
N GLY A 131 13.63 13.48 17.82
CA GLY A 131 12.17 13.64 17.84
C GLY A 131 11.67 14.89 17.10
N PHE A 132 12.56 15.67 16.48
CA PHE A 132 12.24 16.86 15.70
C PHE A 132 11.50 16.59 14.39
N GLY A 133 11.07 15.35 14.09
CA GLY A 133 10.34 15.05 12.86
C GLY A 133 11.00 15.63 11.59
N PRO A 134 10.23 15.95 10.54
CA PRO A 134 10.73 16.33 9.22
C PRO A 134 11.13 17.82 9.11
N PHE A 135 11.68 18.43 10.17
CA PHE A 135 11.97 19.87 10.22
C PHE A 135 13.31 20.27 9.57
N SER A 136 14.23 19.32 9.37
CA SER A 136 15.40 19.53 8.49
C SER A 136 14.96 19.25 7.06
N GLY A 137 15.02 20.26 6.18
CA GLY A 137 14.51 20.17 4.81
C GLY A 137 15.01 18.90 4.08
N GLY A 138 14.05 18.03 3.72
CA GLY A 138 14.31 16.75 3.08
C GLY A 138 14.40 15.59 4.07
N SER A 139 13.43 14.67 3.99
CA SER A 139 13.48 13.30 4.54
C SER A 139 14.04 13.17 5.97
N GLY A 140 13.24 13.46 7.01
CA GLY A 140 13.46 12.99 8.39
C GLY A 140 14.93 12.91 8.84
N GLN A 141 15.71 13.97 8.56
CA GLN A 141 17.15 13.85 8.46
C GLN A 141 17.74 13.48 9.83
N ARG A 142 18.23 12.25 9.94
CA ARG A 142 18.86 11.72 11.15
C ARG A 142 20.16 12.51 11.36
N ILE A 143 20.33 13.06 12.56
CA ILE A 143 21.50 13.87 12.92
C ILE A 143 22.67 12.91 13.17
N PRO A 144 23.80 13.05 12.48
CA PRO A 144 24.96 12.20 12.73
C PRO A 144 25.54 12.53 14.10
N LEU A 145 25.38 11.61 15.06
CA LEU A 145 25.95 11.70 16.39
C LEU A 145 27.20 10.82 16.43
N ARG A 146 28.35 11.41 16.74
CA ARG A 146 29.63 10.69 16.75
C ARG A 146 30.01 10.29 18.16
N ILE A 147 30.40 9.03 18.35
CA ILE A 147 30.92 8.53 19.62
C ILE A 147 32.39 8.92 19.74
N ALA A 148 32.70 9.88 20.61
CA ALA A 148 34.05 10.40 20.79
C ALA A 148 34.91 9.45 21.63
N GLU A 149 34.39 9.03 22.78
CA GLU A 149 35.09 8.18 23.76
C GLU A 149 34.09 7.23 24.45
N THR A 150 34.55 6.01 24.77
CA THR A 150 33.79 5.00 25.52
C THR A 150 34.60 4.52 26.71
N ASN A 151 33.96 4.33 27.86
CA ASN A 151 34.59 3.76 29.05
C ASN A 151 33.82 2.53 29.52
N PRO A 152 34.42 1.32 29.55
CA PRO A 152 35.80 0.99 29.14
C PRO A 152 36.06 1.15 27.63
N ASP A 153 37.32 1.34 27.24
CA ASP A 153 37.71 1.50 25.84
C ASP A 153 37.27 0.30 24.99
N GLY A 154 36.77 0.58 23.78
CA GLY A 154 36.29 -0.42 22.83
C GLY A 154 34.77 -0.37 22.64
N THR A 155 34.19 -1.47 22.13
CA THR A 155 32.74 -1.59 21.97
C THR A 155 32.07 -1.84 23.32
N VAL A 156 31.08 -1.00 23.65
CA VAL A 156 30.36 -1.02 24.92
C VAL A 156 28.85 -0.98 24.70
N ILE A 157 28.09 -1.47 25.66
CA ILE A 157 26.61 -1.39 25.63
C ILE A 157 26.17 -0.21 26.50
N VAL A 158 25.25 0.60 25.99
CA VAL A 158 24.57 1.60 26.83
C VAL A 158 23.56 0.91 27.73
N ALA A 159 23.78 0.99 29.04
CA ALA A 159 22.86 0.50 30.06
C ALA A 159 22.08 1.65 30.69
N GLU A 160 21.03 1.34 31.45
CA GLU A 160 20.22 2.33 32.19
C GLU A 160 21.04 3.15 33.21
N ASN A 161 22.25 2.70 33.56
CA ASN A 161 23.17 3.38 34.48
C ASN A 161 24.43 3.95 33.79
N THR A 162 24.46 4.04 32.46
CA THR A 162 25.56 4.65 31.71
C THR A 162 25.46 6.18 31.71
N ASP A 163 26.51 6.86 32.16
CA ASP A 163 26.58 8.32 32.13
C ASP A 163 26.92 8.82 30.72
N ILE A 164 26.02 9.56 30.06
CA ILE A 164 26.27 10.17 28.74
C ILE A 164 26.73 11.62 28.90
N GLU A 165 27.91 11.92 28.36
CA GLU A 165 28.52 13.25 28.36
C GLU A 165 28.55 13.84 26.93
N ILE A 166 28.24 15.12 26.78
CA ILE A 166 28.27 15.80 25.48
C ILE A 166 29.62 16.51 25.33
N SER A 167 30.32 16.20 24.24
CA SER A 167 31.58 16.86 23.89
C SER A 167 31.36 18.33 23.54
N GLU A 168 32.22 19.20 24.06
CA GLU A 168 32.28 20.62 23.65
C GLU A 168 32.87 20.80 22.23
N LYS A 169 33.56 19.77 21.71
CA LYS A 169 34.09 19.75 20.35
C LYS A 169 33.05 19.19 19.37
N PRO A 170 32.82 19.85 18.22
CA PRO A 170 31.91 19.36 17.20
C PRO A 170 32.38 18.04 16.57
N ALA A 171 31.41 17.26 16.07
CA ALA A 171 31.68 15.97 15.41
C ALA A 171 32.66 16.09 14.23
N GLU A 172 32.64 17.19 13.48
CA GLU A 172 33.49 17.42 12.30
C GLU A 172 34.97 17.68 12.66
N GLU A 173 35.25 18.24 13.84
CA GLU A 173 36.64 18.50 14.27
C GLU A 173 37.36 17.23 14.73
N ILE A 174 36.59 16.22 15.19
CA ILE A 174 37.09 14.91 15.63
C ILE A 174 37.57 14.05 14.44
N VAL A 175 37.12 14.35 13.22
CA VAL A 175 37.53 13.67 11.97
C VAL A 175 39.01 13.92 11.63
N SER A 176 39.58 15.06 12.05
CA SER A 176 40.90 15.50 11.59
C SER A 176 42.10 14.67 12.08
N ASP A 177 41.91 13.75 13.05
CA ASP A 177 42.98 12.91 13.62
C ASP A 177 42.99 11.43 13.13
N ALA A 178 41.97 11.00 12.37
CA ALA A 178 41.93 9.67 11.76
C ALA A 178 41.71 9.83 10.26
N GLY A 179 42.79 9.68 9.49
CA GLY A 179 42.78 9.90 8.04
C GLY A 179 41.82 8.97 7.33
N ASP A 180 40.67 9.50 6.94
CA ASP A 180 39.89 9.01 5.83
C ASP A 180 39.54 10.20 4.94
N GLY A 181 40.21 10.24 3.79
CA GLY A 181 40.08 11.29 2.80
C GLY A 181 39.29 10.74 1.63
N GLY A 182 38.01 11.04 1.60
CA GLY A 182 37.15 10.80 0.46
C GLY A 182 35.84 11.52 0.68
N ASP A 183 35.55 12.53 -0.13
CA ASP A 183 34.17 12.99 -0.33
C ASP A 183 33.35 11.75 -0.72
N SER A 184 32.46 11.29 0.16
CA SER A 184 31.43 10.30 -0.18
C SER A 184 30.40 10.99 -1.08
N ALA A 185 30.82 11.37 -2.28
CA ALA A 185 29.95 11.89 -3.30
C ALA A 185 29.21 10.72 -3.94
N THR A 186 27.89 10.89 -4.01
CA THR A 186 26.91 10.18 -4.87
C THR A 186 26.38 8.79 -4.51
N THR A 187 26.69 8.18 -3.36
CA THR A 187 25.90 7.01 -2.90
C THR A 187 24.61 7.48 -2.18
N PRO A 188 23.40 7.10 -2.66
CA PRO A 188 22.15 7.49 -2.02
C PRO A 188 21.99 6.85 -0.63
N SER A 189 21.53 7.59 0.38
CA SER A 189 21.41 7.11 1.77
C SER A 189 20.17 6.26 2.09
N VAL A 190 19.45 5.77 1.06
CA VAL A 190 18.17 5.08 1.23
C VAL A 190 18.40 3.57 1.22
N THR A 191 17.82 2.84 2.16
CA THR A 191 17.91 1.37 2.25
C THR A 191 16.58 0.71 1.90
N TYR A 192 16.57 -0.60 1.63
CA TYR A 192 15.32 -1.32 1.38
C TYR A 192 14.35 -1.27 2.57
N GLU A 193 14.86 -1.20 3.80
CA GLU A 193 14.04 -1.04 4.99
C GLU A 193 13.35 0.33 5.11
N ASP A 194 13.77 1.31 4.30
CA ASP A 194 13.13 2.62 4.21
C ASP A 194 12.06 2.67 3.10
N ILE A 195 11.78 1.53 2.43
CA ILE A 195 10.68 1.35 1.48
C ILE A 195 9.65 0.41 2.13
N GLY A 196 8.38 0.82 2.15
CA GLY A 196 7.27 0.02 2.65
C GLY A 196 6.27 -0.29 1.55
N GLY A 197 5.63 -1.47 1.61
CA GLY A 197 4.50 -1.85 0.78
C GLY A 197 4.81 -2.20 -0.68
N LEU A 198 6.09 -2.43 -1.02
CA LEU A 198 6.54 -2.72 -2.38
C LEU A 198 7.45 -3.94 -2.44
N ASP A 199 7.24 -4.92 -1.55
CA ASP A 199 8.14 -6.07 -1.41
C ASP A 199 8.23 -6.89 -2.71
N ARG A 200 7.10 -7.07 -3.41
CA ARG A 200 7.03 -7.83 -4.67
C ARG A 200 7.79 -7.10 -5.79
N GLU A 201 7.56 -5.81 -5.93
CA GLU A 201 8.21 -4.97 -6.93
C GLU A 201 9.71 -4.85 -6.64
N LEU A 202 10.09 -4.75 -5.37
CA LEU A 202 11.49 -4.77 -4.94
C LEU A 202 12.18 -6.08 -5.29
N GLU A 203 11.54 -7.23 -5.06
CA GLU A 203 12.09 -8.54 -5.43
C GLU A 203 12.34 -8.63 -6.94
N GLN A 204 11.39 -8.17 -7.76
CA GLN A 204 11.56 -8.09 -9.21
C GLN A 204 12.75 -7.20 -9.63
N VAL A 205 12.88 -6.02 -9.05
CA VAL A 205 14.00 -5.12 -9.35
C VAL A 205 15.33 -5.73 -8.90
N ARG A 206 15.37 -6.42 -7.75
CA ARG A 206 16.57 -7.11 -7.26
C ARG A 206 17.01 -8.23 -8.21
N GLU A 207 16.09 -9.08 -8.66
CA GLU A 207 16.40 -10.13 -9.63
C GLU A 207 16.95 -9.58 -10.95
N MET A 208 16.45 -8.42 -11.39
CA MET A 208 16.81 -7.83 -12.67
C MET A 208 18.09 -7.01 -12.62
N ILE A 209 18.46 -6.42 -11.48
CA ILE A 209 19.58 -5.46 -11.37
C ILE A 209 20.68 -5.99 -10.45
N GLU A 210 20.32 -6.40 -9.23
CA GLU A 210 21.29 -6.87 -8.23
C GLU A 210 21.95 -8.18 -8.67
N LEU A 211 21.16 -9.15 -9.14
CA LEU A 211 21.67 -10.48 -9.49
C LEU A 211 22.69 -10.45 -10.64
N PRO A 212 22.47 -9.73 -11.76
CA PRO A 212 23.49 -9.58 -12.81
C PRO A 212 24.79 -8.92 -12.37
N MET A 213 24.69 -7.92 -11.48
CA MET A 213 25.85 -7.14 -11.06
C MET A 213 26.71 -7.89 -10.04
N ARG A 214 26.06 -8.60 -9.10
CA ARG A 214 26.76 -9.35 -8.03
C ARG A 214 27.23 -10.74 -8.47
N HIS A 215 26.46 -11.41 -9.33
CA HIS A 215 26.74 -12.77 -9.79
C HIS A 215 26.74 -12.91 -11.32
N PRO A 216 27.58 -12.15 -12.05
CA PRO A 216 27.64 -12.20 -13.51
C PRO A 216 28.01 -13.60 -14.05
N GLU A 217 28.70 -14.43 -13.25
CA GLU A 217 29.04 -15.81 -13.59
C GLU A 217 27.81 -16.70 -13.88
N LEU A 218 26.67 -16.44 -13.21
CA LEU A 218 25.45 -17.21 -13.41
C LEU A 218 24.89 -17.00 -14.82
N PHE A 219 24.86 -15.75 -15.28
CA PHE A 219 24.39 -15.38 -16.62
C PHE A 219 25.31 -15.92 -17.71
N GLN A 220 26.63 -15.82 -17.50
CA GLN A 220 27.63 -16.37 -18.42
C GLN A 220 27.53 -17.89 -18.56
N GLN A 221 27.31 -18.60 -17.45
CA GLN A 221 27.17 -20.06 -17.47
C GLN A 221 25.88 -20.52 -18.15
N LEU A 222 24.78 -19.78 -17.94
CA LEU A 222 23.49 -20.04 -18.59
C LEU A 222 23.46 -19.58 -20.06
N GLY A 223 24.41 -18.72 -20.48
CA GLY A 223 24.48 -18.19 -21.84
C GLY A 223 23.34 -17.22 -22.16
N ILE A 224 22.83 -16.53 -21.15
CA ILE A 224 21.77 -15.51 -21.28
C ILE A 224 22.35 -14.12 -21.04
N GLU A 225 21.84 -13.14 -21.76
CA GLU A 225 22.21 -11.73 -21.56
C GLU A 225 21.38 -11.15 -20.40
N PRO A 226 21.99 -10.34 -19.52
CA PRO A 226 21.25 -9.63 -18.49
C PRO A 226 20.34 -8.56 -19.11
N PRO A 227 19.23 -8.21 -18.44
CA PRO A 227 18.34 -7.15 -18.93
C PRO A 227 19.07 -5.80 -18.93
N LYS A 228 18.91 -5.01 -20.00
CA LYS A 228 19.65 -3.74 -20.15
C LYS A 228 18.97 -2.57 -19.46
N GLY A 229 17.64 -2.61 -19.41
CA GLY A 229 16.86 -1.56 -18.80
C GLY A 229 15.55 -2.04 -18.18
N VAL A 230 15.19 -1.37 -17.09
CA VAL A 230 13.94 -1.58 -16.36
C VAL A 230 13.10 -0.31 -16.43
N LEU A 231 11.85 -0.42 -16.86
CA LEU A 231 10.88 0.68 -16.89
C LEU A 231 9.89 0.54 -15.72
N LEU A 232 9.96 1.47 -14.78
CA LEU A 232 9.04 1.61 -13.66
C LEU A 232 7.87 2.52 -14.06
N HIS A 233 6.63 2.06 -13.94
CA HIS A 233 5.46 2.88 -14.23
C HIS A 233 4.39 2.86 -13.13
N GLY A 234 3.37 3.73 -13.23
CA GLY A 234 2.24 3.81 -12.29
C GLY A 234 2.02 5.22 -11.72
N PRO A 235 1.13 5.40 -10.73
CA PRO A 235 0.78 6.73 -10.22
C PRO A 235 1.96 7.52 -9.64
N PRO A 236 1.91 8.86 -9.67
CA PRO A 236 2.92 9.70 -9.01
C PRO A 236 2.87 9.50 -7.49
N GLY A 237 4.02 9.67 -6.82
CA GLY A 237 4.09 9.58 -5.35
C GLY A 237 4.12 8.17 -4.77
N THR A 238 4.22 7.14 -5.63
CA THR A 238 4.33 5.72 -5.23
C THR A 238 5.74 5.27 -4.87
N GLY A 239 6.76 6.12 -5.08
CA GLY A 239 8.14 5.83 -4.65
C GLY A 239 9.08 5.24 -5.71
N LYS A 240 8.78 5.41 -7.01
CA LYS A 240 9.63 4.90 -8.12
C LYS A 240 11.09 5.32 -8.01
N THR A 241 11.33 6.60 -7.71
CA THR A 241 12.67 7.17 -7.49
C THR A 241 13.34 6.63 -6.22
N LEU A 242 12.57 6.28 -5.19
CA LEU A 242 13.10 5.70 -3.95
C LEU A 242 13.60 4.26 -4.17
N ILE A 243 12.87 3.45 -4.95
CA ILE A 243 13.31 2.09 -5.32
C ILE A 243 14.65 2.13 -6.03
N ALA A 244 14.81 2.96 -7.05
CA ALA A 244 16.06 3.07 -7.79
C ALA A 244 17.24 3.47 -6.91
N LYS A 245 17.02 4.42 -5.98
CA LYS A 245 18.04 4.84 -5.01
C LYS A 245 18.39 3.74 -4.02
N ALA A 246 17.42 3.00 -3.51
CA ALA A 246 17.67 1.91 -2.57
C ALA A 246 18.47 0.76 -3.22
N VAL A 247 18.15 0.42 -4.46
CA VAL A 247 18.89 -0.60 -5.21
C VAL A 247 20.34 -0.18 -5.42
N ALA A 248 20.57 1.08 -5.84
CA ALA A 248 21.91 1.61 -6.04
C ALA A 248 22.77 1.59 -4.77
N ASN A 249 22.16 1.96 -3.63
CA ASN A 249 22.84 1.94 -2.34
C ASN A 249 23.19 0.51 -1.89
N GLU A 250 22.30 -0.46 -2.10
CA GLU A 250 22.55 -1.84 -1.64
C GLU A 250 23.67 -2.53 -2.44
N ILE A 251 23.81 -2.23 -3.73
CA ILE A 251 24.87 -2.79 -4.57
C ILE A 251 26.14 -1.95 -4.61
N ASP A 252 26.19 -0.84 -3.86
CA ASP A 252 27.27 0.15 -3.87
C ASP A 252 27.66 0.63 -5.29
N ALA A 253 26.64 0.86 -6.13
CA ALA A 253 26.83 1.34 -7.49
C ALA A 253 26.74 2.87 -7.57
N HIS A 254 27.53 3.46 -8.48
CA HIS A 254 27.44 4.88 -8.79
C HIS A 254 26.05 5.23 -9.32
N PHE A 255 25.36 6.19 -8.68
CA PHE A 255 23.99 6.56 -9.05
C PHE A 255 23.95 7.89 -9.79
N GLU A 256 23.69 7.83 -11.10
CA GLU A 256 23.55 9.01 -11.96
C GLU A 256 22.06 9.24 -12.25
N THR A 257 21.54 10.42 -11.94
CA THR A 257 20.11 10.73 -12.07
C THR A 257 19.88 11.85 -13.07
N ILE A 258 18.83 11.73 -13.88
CA ILE A 258 18.42 12.74 -14.84
C ILE A 258 16.90 12.87 -14.86
N SER A 259 16.39 14.10 -14.79
CA SER A 259 14.96 14.37 -14.90
C SER A 259 14.61 14.80 -16.33
N GLY A 260 13.58 14.21 -16.92
CA GLY A 260 13.19 14.47 -18.31
C GLY A 260 13.09 15.97 -18.68
N PRO A 261 12.41 16.81 -17.86
CA PRO A 261 12.36 18.26 -18.08
C PRO A 261 13.72 18.98 -18.04
N GLU A 262 14.70 18.48 -17.29
CA GLU A 262 16.03 19.11 -17.17
C GLU A 262 16.84 19.00 -18.47
N ILE A 263 16.64 17.92 -19.23
CA ILE A 263 17.31 17.70 -20.52
C ILE A 263 16.75 18.63 -21.60
N MET A 264 15.49 19.05 -21.48
CA MET A 264 14.75 19.74 -22.53
C MET A 264 15.16 21.23 -22.65
N SER A 265 16.31 21.43 -23.27
CA SER A 265 16.91 22.73 -23.56
C SER A 265 16.33 23.37 -24.84
N LYS A 266 16.32 24.71 -24.88
CA LYS A 266 15.94 25.48 -26.08
C LYS A 266 17.08 25.59 -27.10
N TYR A 267 18.30 25.20 -26.73
CA TYR A 267 19.49 25.33 -27.56
C TYR A 267 19.74 24.04 -28.34
N TYR A 268 20.12 24.18 -29.60
CA TYR A 268 20.25 23.06 -30.52
C TYR A 268 21.43 22.15 -30.12
N GLY A 269 21.15 20.88 -29.83
CA GLY A 269 22.16 19.84 -29.61
C GLY A 269 22.68 19.71 -28.17
N GLU A 270 22.30 20.61 -27.27
CA GLU A 270 22.70 20.57 -25.86
C GLU A 270 22.08 19.36 -25.13
N SER A 271 20.78 19.11 -25.37
CA SER A 271 20.06 17.94 -24.85
C SER A 271 20.68 16.59 -25.24
N GLU A 272 21.23 16.50 -26.45
CA GLU A 272 21.83 15.27 -26.98
C GLU A 272 23.22 15.04 -26.39
N GLU A 273 23.95 16.13 -26.14
CA GLU A 273 25.28 16.07 -25.54
C GLU A 273 25.22 15.77 -24.05
N GLN A 274 24.28 16.38 -23.33
CA GLN A 274 24.05 16.10 -21.91
C GLN A 274 23.70 14.63 -21.66
N LEU A 275 22.89 14.03 -22.56
CA LEU A 275 22.62 12.59 -22.52
C LEU A 275 23.88 11.75 -22.79
N ARG A 276 24.77 12.17 -23.69
CA ARG A 276 26.03 11.45 -23.93
C ARG A 276 26.96 11.53 -22.73
N GLU A 277 27.19 12.74 -22.22
CA GLU A 277 28.06 12.97 -21.06
C GLU A 277 27.61 12.16 -19.83
N MET A 278 26.29 12.05 -19.60
CA MET A 278 25.74 11.23 -18.51
C MET A 278 26.11 9.74 -18.66
N PHE A 279 25.89 9.15 -19.84
CA PHE A 279 26.19 7.73 -20.07
C PHE A 279 27.70 7.47 -20.05
N ASP A 280 28.50 8.40 -20.54
CA ASP A 280 29.96 8.29 -20.51
C ASP A 280 30.49 8.40 -19.07
N ASN A 281 29.92 9.29 -18.23
CA ASN A 281 30.24 9.35 -16.79
C ASN A 281 29.86 8.06 -16.06
N ALA A 282 28.72 7.45 -16.38
CA ALA A 282 28.30 6.19 -15.78
C ALA A 282 29.26 5.03 -16.15
N GLU A 283 29.74 5.01 -17.39
CA GLU A 283 30.73 4.04 -17.88
C GLU A 283 32.11 4.23 -17.21
N GLU A 284 32.51 5.48 -16.93
CA GLU A 284 33.76 5.74 -16.21
C GLU A 284 33.72 5.31 -14.72
N ASN A 285 32.53 5.17 -14.14
CA ASN A 285 32.31 4.88 -12.72
C ASN A 285 31.60 3.53 -12.47
N GLU A 286 31.86 2.53 -13.31
CA GLU A 286 31.28 1.18 -13.13
C GLU A 286 31.67 0.52 -11.79
N PRO A 287 30.75 -0.22 -11.13
CA PRO A 287 29.35 -0.47 -11.52
C PRO A 287 28.44 0.76 -11.32
N ALA A 288 27.55 1.04 -12.28
CA ALA A 288 26.73 2.25 -12.27
C ALA A 288 25.26 2.04 -12.67
N ILE A 289 24.36 2.82 -12.07
CA ILE A 289 22.95 2.90 -12.39
C ILE A 289 22.62 4.29 -12.96
N VAL A 290 22.04 4.29 -14.16
CA VAL A 290 21.52 5.47 -14.86
C VAL A 290 20.02 5.55 -14.61
N PHE A 291 19.56 6.49 -13.79
CA PHE A 291 18.16 6.70 -13.50
C PHE A 291 17.57 7.86 -14.30
N ILE A 292 16.55 7.59 -15.11
CA ILE A 292 15.83 8.58 -15.93
C ILE A 292 14.41 8.75 -15.37
N ASP A 293 14.15 9.87 -14.71
CA ASP A 293 12.82 10.20 -14.23
C ASP A 293 11.98 10.94 -15.29
N GLU A 294 10.67 10.75 -15.27
CA GLU A 294 9.72 11.32 -16.23
C GLU A 294 10.14 11.10 -17.71
N ILE A 295 10.48 9.85 -18.05
CA ILE A 295 10.96 9.51 -19.41
C ILE A 295 9.94 9.86 -20.52
N ASP A 296 8.65 9.94 -20.20
CA ASP A 296 7.60 10.38 -21.12
C ASP A 296 7.78 11.83 -21.59
N SER A 297 8.51 12.65 -20.84
CA SER A 297 8.87 14.02 -21.26
C SER A 297 9.95 14.06 -22.34
N ILE A 298 10.87 13.09 -22.36
CA ILE A 298 11.98 13.05 -23.33
C ILE A 298 11.73 12.08 -24.48
N ALA A 299 10.85 11.09 -24.29
CA ALA A 299 10.54 10.07 -25.28
C ALA A 299 9.04 9.89 -25.56
N PRO A 300 8.30 10.97 -25.92
CA PRO A 300 6.89 10.86 -26.28
C PRO A 300 6.66 10.10 -27.59
N LYS A 301 5.41 9.64 -27.80
CA LYS A 301 4.97 9.04 -29.07
C LYS A 301 5.17 9.97 -30.27
N ARG A 302 5.77 9.43 -31.34
CA ARG A 302 6.11 10.18 -32.58
C ARG A 302 4.93 10.88 -33.25
N ASP A 303 3.71 10.33 -33.10
CA ASP A 303 2.49 10.85 -33.70
C ASP A 303 1.90 12.04 -32.92
N GLU A 304 2.23 12.17 -31.62
CA GLU A 304 1.79 13.26 -30.75
C GLU A 304 2.81 14.43 -30.72
N THR A 305 4.07 14.14 -31.06
CA THR A 305 5.17 15.11 -31.08
C THR A 305 5.14 16.06 -32.28
N SER A 306 5.01 17.36 -32.01
CA SER A 306 5.13 18.43 -33.02
C SER A 306 6.56 18.99 -33.18
N GLY A 307 7.50 18.68 -32.28
CA GLY A 307 8.85 19.26 -32.23
C GLY A 307 9.97 18.37 -32.80
N ASP A 308 10.87 18.96 -33.61
CA ASP A 308 12.07 18.27 -34.16
C ASP A 308 13.17 18.01 -33.11
N VAL A 309 13.13 18.67 -31.95
CA VAL A 309 14.09 18.46 -30.85
C VAL A 309 13.79 17.14 -30.14
N GLU A 310 12.54 16.94 -29.71
CA GLU A 310 12.06 15.72 -29.03
C GLU A 310 12.41 14.46 -29.83
N ARG A 311 12.13 14.45 -31.14
CA ARG A 311 12.43 13.29 -32.00
C ARG A 311 13.92 12.94 -32.05
N ARG A 312 14.81 13.93 -31.96
CA ARG A 312 16.26 13.70 -31.95
C ARG A 312 16.73 13.18 -30.60
N VAL A 313 16.20 13.72 -29.50
CA VAL A 313 16.47 13.22 -28.15
C VAL A 313 16.05 11.76 -28.02
N VAL A 314 14.85 11.39 -28.51
CA VAL A 314 14.41 9.99 -28.58
C VAL A 314 15.41 9.15 -29.36
N ALA A 315 15.79 9.57 -30.57
CA ALA A 315 16.72 8.82 -31.41
C ALA A 315 18.10 8.66 -30.75
N GLN A 316 18.57 9.68 -30.03
CA GLN A 316 19.82 9.63 -29.27
C GLN A 316 19.74 8.62 -28.13
N LEU A 317 18.66 8.65 -27.34
CA LEU A 317 18.44 7.70 -26.25
C LEU A 317 18.36 6.25 -26.77
N LEU A 318 17.65 6.02 -27.89
CA LEU A 318 17.62 4.71 -28.54
C LEU A 318 19.03 4.22 -28.91
N SER A 319 19.86 5.10 -29.46
CA SER A 319 21.23 4.78 -29.84
C SER A 319 22.14 4.51 -28.64
N LEU A 320 21.91 5.19 -27.51
CA LEU A 320 22.66 4.95 -26.27
C LEU A 320 22.29 3.61 -25.66
N MET A 321 20.98 3.28 -25.61
CA MET A 321 20.49 1.98 -25.12
C MET A 321 21.00 0.80 -25.96
N ASP A 322 21.00 0.95 -27.30
CA ASP A 322 21.51 -0.10 -28.21
C ASP A 322 23.03 -0.30 -28.05
N GLY A 323 23.76 0.73 -27.61
CA GLY A 323 25.21 0.70 -27.38
C GLY A 323 25.66 0.19 -26.01
N LEU A 324 24.74 -0.15 -25.10
CA LEU A 324 25.07 -0.60 -23.73
C LEU A 324 25.80 -1.95 -23.68
N GLU A 325 25.63 -2.82 -24.68
CA GLU A 325 26.30 -4.14 -24.72
C GLU A 325 27.84 -4.05 -24.69
N GLU A 326 28.39 -2.93 -25.15
CA GLU A 326 29.84 -2.70 -25.20
C GLU A 326 30.37 -1.97 -23.93
N ARG A 327 29.48 -1.51 -23.04
CA ARG A 327 29.76 -0.54 -21.95
C ARG A 327 29.69 -1.15 -20.53
N GLY A 328 30.20 -2.37 -20.37
CA GLY A 328 30.46 -2.96 -19.04
C GLY A 328 29.22 -3.12 -18.12
N GLN A 329 29.38 -2.85 -16.82
CA GLN A 329 28.35 -3.03 -15.78
C GLN A 329 27.50 -1.76 -15.56
N VAL A 330 26.77 -1.34 -16.60
CA VAL A 330 25.83 -0.20 -16.53
C VAL A 330 24.40 -0.67 -16.76
N THR A 331 23.47 -0.30 -15.87
CA THR A 331 22.04 -0.61 -15.99
C THR A 331 21.20 0.67 -16.01
N VAL A 332 20.21 0.74 -16.89
CA VAL A 332 19.32 1.91 -17.02
C VAL A 332 17.96 1.64 -16.37
N ILE A 333 17.58 2.47 -15.41
CA ILE A 333 16.24 2.46 -14.82
C ILE A 333 15.50 3.71 -15.30
N ALA A 334 14.32 3.56 -15.87
CA ALA A 334 13.47 4.70 -16.23
C ALA A 334 12.17 4.69 -15.45
N ALA A 335 11.66 5.86 -15.07
CA ALA A 335 10.38 6.01 -14.40
C ALA A 335 9.41 6.86 -15.23
N THR A 336 8.14 6.47 -15.26
CA THR A 336 7.05 7.26 -15.88
C THR A 336 5.75 7.15 -15.10
N ASN A 337 4.90 8.16 -15.21
CA ASN A 337 3.51 8.06 -14.76
C ASN A 337 2.57 7.56 -15.87
N ARG A 338 3.04 7.51 -17.13
CA ARG A 338 2.20 7.25 -18.30
C ARG A 338 2.94 6.36 -19.30
N VAL A 339 2.89 5.05 -19.08
CA VAL A 339 3.52 4.07 -19.98
C VAL A 339 3.02 4.18 -21.43
N ASP A 340 1.75 4.55 -21.62
CA ASP A 340 1.16 4.77 -22.94
C ASP A 340 1.65 6.03 -23.65
N ALA A 341 2.30 6.97 -22.97
CA ALA A 341 2.82 8.18 -23.60
C ALA A 341 4.19 7.96 -24.26
N ILE A 342 4.88 6.87 -23.91
CA ILE A 342 6.26 6.59 -24.35
C ILE A 342 6.30 6.02 -25.77
N ASP A 343 7.36 6.33 -26.52
CA ASP A 343 7.65 5.72 -27.83
C ASP A 343 7.72 4.17 -27.70
N PRO A 344 6.87 3.40 -28.43
CA PRO A 344 6.86 1.94 -28.36
C PRO A 344 8.19 1.28 -28.75
N ALA A 345 9.11 1.98 -29.40
CA ALA A 345 10.44 1.47 -29.72
C ALA A 345 11.34 1.31 -28.49
N LEU A 346 11.10 2.08 -27.41
CA LEU A 346 11.82 1.93 -26.14
C LEU A 346 11.40 0.68 -25.37
N ARG A 347 10.13 0.27 -25.51
CA ARG A 347 9.50 -0.90 -24.88
C ARG A 347 9.79 -2.23 -25.59
N ARG A 348 10.69 -2.24 -26.58
CA ARG A 348 11.03 -3.47 -27.34
C ARG A 348 12.25 -4.13 -26.71
N GLY A 349 12.30 -5.46 -26.80
CA GLY A 349 13.43 -6.26 -26.34
C GLY A 349 14.77 -5.77 -26.90
N GLY A 350 15.78 -5.72 -26.03
CA GLY A 350 17.10 -5.14 -26.23
C GLY A 350 17.26 -3.72 -25.67
N ARG A 351 16.25 -3.15 -25.00
CA ARG A 351 16.24 -1.80 -24.40
C ARG A 351 15.61 -1.80 -23.01
N PHE A 352 14.35 -1.38 -22.86
CA PHE A 352 13.58 -1.68 -21.65
C PHE A 352 12.94 -3.04 -21.82
N ASP A 353 13.66 -4.06 -21.36
CA ASP A 353 13.25 -5.46 -21.47
C ASP A 353 12.14 -5.81 -20.49
N ARG A 354 12.01 -5.01 -19.43
CA ARG A 354 11.12 -5.26 -18.31
C ARG A 354 10.35 -4.00 -17.96
N GLU A 355 9.05 -4.17 -17.77
CA GLU A 355 8.13 -3.15 -17.30
C GLU A 355 7.62 -3.62 -15.93
N ILE A 356 7.77 -2.78 -14.93
CA ILE A 356 7.31 -3.04 -13.56
C ILE A 356 6.29 -1.96 -13.22
N GLU A 357 5.07 -2.40 -12.96
CA GLU A 357 4.01 -1.53 -12.44
C GLU A 357 4.21 -1.34 -10.94
N ILE A 358 4.30 -0.08 -10.51
CA ILE A 358 4.30 0.31 -9.11
C ILE A 358 2.94 0.93 -8.84
N GLY A 359 2.05 0.11 -8.30
CA GLY A 359 0.67 0.45 -7.99
C GLY A 359 0.50 1.28 -6.72
N VAL A 360 -0.76 1.48 -6.35
CA VAL A 360 -1.13 2.10 -5.07
C VAL A 360 -1.01 1.04 -3.98
N PRO A 361 -0.39 1.35 -2.83
CA PRO A 361 -0.21 0.39 -1.75
C PRO A 361 -1.55 -0.09 -1.17
N ASP A 362 -1.60 -1.38 -0.86
CA ASP A 362 -2.72 -2.01 -0.16
C ASP A 362 -2.71 -1.66 1.34
N LYS A 363 -3.61 -2.27 2.13
CA LYS A 363 -3.71 -1.98 3.57
C LYS A 363 -2.40 -2.30 4.31
N GLU A 364 -1.77 -3.43 4.01
CA GLU A 364 -0.52 -3.84 4.67
C GLU A 364 0.63 -2.94 4.24
N GLY A 365 0.74 -2.62 2.96
CA GLY A 365 1.74 -1.70 2.43
C GLY A 365 1.58 -0.28 2.99
N ARG A 366 0.36 0.23 3.14
CA ARG A 366 0.11 1.53 3.80
C ARG A 366 0.54 1.50 5.27
N LYS A 367 0.33 0.39 5.97
CA LYS A 367 0.82 0.21 7.35
C LYS A 367 2.34 0.23 7.40
N GLU A 368 3.02 -0.44 6.49
CA GLU A 368 4.48 -0.42 6.41
C GLU A 368 5.03 0.98 6.09
N ILE A 369 4.42 1.69 5.14
CA ILE A 369 4.77 3.08 4.82
C ILE A 369 4.56 3.98 6.05
N LEU A 370 3.47 3.82 6.78
CA LEU A 370 3.22 4.51 8.05
C LEU A 370 4.32 4.19 9.07
N GLN A 371 4.72 2.93 9.21
CA GLN A 371 5.81 2.52 10.11
C GLN A 371 7.15 3.17 9.74
N VAL A 372 7.48 3.24 8.44
CA VAL A 372 8.69 3.91 7.95
C VAL A 372 8.67 5.40 8.32
N HIS A 373 7.59 6.12 8.02
CA HIS A 373 7.52 7.56 8.28
C HIS A 373 7.34 7.91 9.77
N THR A 374 6.84 6.99 10.58
CA THR A 374 6.70 7.17 12.04
C THR A 374 7.88 6.62 12.85
N ARG A 375 8.82 5.87 12.24
CA ARG A 375 9.98 5.25 12.92
C ARG A 375 10.78 6.23 13.80
N GLY A 376 10.95 7.47 13.33
CA GLY A 376 11.69 8.52 14.04
C GLY A 376 10.81 9.52 14.81
N MET A 377 9.49 9.30 14.85
CA MET A 377 8.50 10.23 15.40
C MET A 377 8.10 9.78 16.81
N PRO A 378 8.09 10.69 17.81
CA PRO A 378 7.58 10.36 19.13
C PRO A 378 6.05 10.26 19.08
N LEU A 379 5.52 9.04 19.04
CA LEU A 379 4.09 8.77 19.08
C LEU A 379 3.63 8.59 20.53
N ALA A 380 2.47 9.16 20.88
CA ALA A 380 1.83 8.91 22.16
C ALA A 380 1.38 7.43 22.29
N ASP A 381 1.36 6.92 23.53
CA ASP A 381 0.96 5.55 23.82
C ASP A 381 -0.47 5.25 23.33
N GLY A 382 -0.64 4.10 22.68
CA GLY A 382 -1.92 3.62 22.17
C GLY A 382 -2.30 4.13 20.77
N ILE A 383 -1.40 4.76 20.02
CA ILE A 383 -1.62 4.99 18.58
C ILE A 383 -1.51 3.65 17.84
N ASP A 384 -2.63 3.21 17.26
CA ASP A 384 -2.70 2.01 16.44
C ASP A 384 -2.61 2.36 14.95
N LEU A 385 -1.50 2.00 14.32
CA LEU A 385 -1.26 2.26 12.89
C LEU A 385 -2.18 1.43 11.98
N ASP A 386 -2.67 0.28 12.45
CA ASP A 386 -3.60 -0.56 11.68
C ASP A 386 -4.90 0.19 11.39
N THR A 387 -5.48 0.81 12.43
CA THR A 387 -6.68 1.66 12.28
C THR A 387 -6.47 2.80 11.26
N TYR A 388 -5.28 3.42 11.24
CA TYR A 388 -5.00 4.50 10.30
C TYR A 388 -4.82 3.98 8.87
N ALA A 389 -4.21 2.82 8.66
CA ALA A 389 -4.05 2.19 7.35
C ALA A 389 -5.41 1.81 6.70
N GLU A 390 -6.41 1.47 7.52
CA GLU A 390 -7.80 1.26 7.07
C GLU A 390 -8.45 2.55 6.60
N SER A 391 -8.20 3.65 7.31
CA SER A 391 -8.82 4.96 7.02
C SER A 391 -8.18 5.74 5.85
N THR A 392 -7.01 5.30 5.36
CA THR A 392 -6.23 5.97 4.30
C THR A 392 -6.38 5.31 2.92
N HIS A 393 -7.58 4.81 2.61
CA HIS A 393 -7.85 4.20 1.31
C HIS A 393 -7.53 5.17 0.14
N GLY A 394 -6.77 4.69 -0.84
CA GLY A 394 -6.31 5.48 -1.99
C GLY A 394 -5.15 6.44 -1.72
N PHE A 395 -4.56 6.44 -0.52
CA PHE A 395 -3.35 7.22 -0.23
C PHE A 395 -2.12 6.50 -0.81
N VAL A 396 -1.25 7.25 -1.47
CA VAL A 396 0.07 6.76 -1.91
C VAL A 396 1.15 7.12 -0.89
N GLY A 397 2.39 6.64 -1.11
CA GLY A 397 3.53 6.92 -0.23
C GLY A 397 3.71 8.40 0.10
N SER A 398 3.60 9.28 -0.89
CA SER A 398 3.69 10.74 -0.67
C SER A 398 2.55 11.32 0.16
N ASP A 399 1.35 10.76 0.07
CA ASP A 399 0.19 11.22 0.86
C ASP A 399 0.35 10.81 2.32
N ILE A 400 0.85 9.59 2.56
CA ILE A 400 1.16 9.09 3.90
C ILE A 400 2.35 9.85 4.50
N GLU A 401 3.37 10.15 3.72
CA GLU A 401 4.46 11.04 4.15
C GLU A 401 3.92 12.41 4.56
N SER A 402 3.01 12.98 3.75
CA SER A 402 2.34 14.25 4.05
C SER A 402 1.49 14.16 5.32
N LEU A 403 0.82 13.03 5.54
CA LEU A 403 0.05 12.76 6.77
C LEU A 403 0.95 12.75 8.00
N ALA A 404 2.09 12.07 7.94
CA ALA A 404 3.07 12.06 9.01
C ALA A 404 3.65 13.48 9.25
N LYS A 405 3.99 14.21 8.19
CA LYS A 405 4.50 15.59 8.25
C LYS A 405 3.49 16.55 8.89
N GLU A 406 2.22 16.54 8.45
CA GLU A 406 1.20 17.41 9.02
C GLU A 406 0.84 17.02 10.47
N SER A 407 0.89 15.73 10.82
CA SER A 407 0.71 15.28 12.20
C SER A 407 1.80 15.83 13.12
N ALA A 408 3.06 15.76 12.70
CA ALA A 408 4.17 16.36 13.42
C ALA A 408 4.06 17.90 13.49
N MET A 409 3.61 18.54 12.40
CA MET A 409 3.41 19.99 12.39
C MET A 409 2.25 20.42 13.31
N ASN A 410 1.20 19.62 13.46
CA ASN A 410 0.13 19.86 14.43
C ASN A 410 0.64 19.78 15.88
N ALA A 411 1.46 18.77 16.18
CA ALA A 411 2.12 18.67 17.48
C ALA A 411 3.03 19.89 17.75
N LEU A 412 3.78 20.37 16.75
CA LEU A 412 4.57 21.59 16.91
C LEU A 412 3.68 22.84 17.06
N ARG A 413 2.59 22.97 16.31
CA ARG A 413 1.65 24.12 16.44
C ARG A 413 1.08 24.21 17.86
N ARG A 414 0.91 23.07 18.56
CA ARG A 414 0.49 23.01 19.97
C ARG A 414 1.56 23.58 20.91
N ILE A 415 2.83 23.26 20.69
CA ILE A 415 3.95 23.65 21.58
C ILE A 415 4.57 25.00 21.21
N ARG A 416 4.37 25.47 19.97
CA ARG A 416 4.88 26.75 19.47
C ARG A 416 4.61 27.95 20.41
N PRO A 417 3.44 28.10 21.05
CA PRO A 417 3.19 29.22 21.97
C PRO A 417 4.10 29.23 23.21
N GLU A 418 4.70 28.10 23.55
CA GLU A 418 5.58 27.90 24.71
C GLU A 418 7.07 28.04 24.33
N LEU A 419 7.38 28.06 23.02
CA LEU A 419 8.73 28.22 22.49
C LEU A 419 9.04 29.71 22.24
N ASP A 420 10.15 30.20 22.81
CA ASP A 420 10.72 31.50 22.44
C ASP A 420 11.61 31.33 21.20
N LEU A 421 11.12 31.77 20.03
CA LEU A 421 11.82 31.64 18.75
C LEU A 421 12.98 32.64 18.59
N ASP A 422 13.14 33.58 19.51
CA ASP A 422 14.24 34.57 19.49
C ASP A 422 15.52 34.04 20.16
N GLU A 423 15.47 32.86 20.80
CA GLU A 423 16.63 32.18 21.40
C GLU A 423 17.26 31.15 20.45
N GLU A 424 18.60 31.10 20.38
CA GLU A 424 19.35 30.15 19.53
C GLU A 424 19.41 28.71 20.10
N GLU A 425 18.85 28.47 21.29
CA GLU A 425 18.99 27.21 22.02
C GLU A 425 17.63 26.69 22.48
N ILE A 426 17.37 25.39 22.31
CA ILE A 426 16.09 24.75 22.66
C ILE A 426 16.20 24.12 24.06
N ASP A 427 15.17 24.26 24.90
CA ASP A 427 15.11 23.65 26.22
C ASP A 427 14.84 22.14 26.16
N ALA A 428 15.65 21.35 26.87
CA ALA A 428 15.52 19.89 26.93
C ALA A 428 14.16 19.38 27.45
N GLU A 429 13.53 20.08 28.40
CA GLU A 429 12.21 19.69 28.94
C GLU A 429 11.10 19.75 27.87
N VAL A 430 11.19 20.73 26.96
CA VAL A 430 10.23 20.85 25.85
C VAL A 430 10.41 19.70 24.86
N LEU A 431 11.64 19.25 24.63
CA LEU A 431 11.95 18.10 23.78
C LEU A 431 11.39 16.78 24.32
N GLU A 432 11.45 16.57 25.64
CA GLU A 432 10.89 15.38 26.29
C GLU A 432 9.35 15.34 26.21
N SER A 433 8.70 16.50 26.27
CA SER A 433 7.24 16.61 26.18
C SER A 433 6.66 16.50 24.77
N LEU A 434 7.51 16.62 23.73
CA LEU A 434 7.09 16.65 22.33
C LEU A 434 6.66 15.25 21.88
N GLN A 435 5.34 15.04 21.77
CA GLN A 435 4.76 13.80 21.25
C GLN A 435 3.60 14.11 20.30
N VAL A 436 3.43 13.26 19.30
CA VAL A 436 2.31 13.29 18.35
C VAL A 436 1.16 12.48 18.93
N THR A 437 0.01 13.12 19.05
CA THR A 437 -1.20 12.54 19.66
C THR A 437 -2.19 12.04 18.61
N ARG A 438 -3.18 11.24 19.04
CA ARG A 438 -4.27 10.78 18.15
C ARG A 438 -5.03 11.93 17.49
N ASP A 439 -5.18 13.06 18.18
CA ASP A 439 -5.89 14.24 17.66
C ASP A 439 -5.09 14.96 16.56
N ASP A 440 -3.77 14.94 16.64
CA ASP A 440 -2.88 15.50 15.62
C ASP A 440 -3.02 14.73 14.29
N LEU A 441 -3.00 13.40 14.37
CA LEU A 441 -3.23 12.48 13.24
C LEU A 441 -4.62 12.62 12.65
N LYS A 442 -5.67 12.65 13.49
CA LYS A 442 -7.06 12.85 13.04
C LYS A 442 -7.27 14.21 12.38
N SER A 443 -6.60 15.25 12.86
CA SER A 443 -6.69 16.58 12.27
C SER A 443 -5.95 16.64 10.93
N ALA A 444 -4.80 15.98 10.82
CA ALA A 444 -4.03 15.89 9.58
C ALA A 444 -4.80 15.13 8.48
N LEU A 445 -5.46 14.01 8.82
CA LEU A 445 -6.29 13.25 7.88
C LEU A 445 -7.38 14.09 7.21
N LYS A 446 -7.99 15.04 7.93
CA LYS A 446 -9.06 15.91 7.38
C LYS A 446 -8.54 16.90 6.32
N GLY A 447 -7.24 17.17 6.30
CA GLY A 447 -6.63 18.16 5.42
C GLY A 447 -5.97 17.59 4.17
N ILE A 448 -5.87 16.25 4.06
CA ILE A 448 -5.14 15.59 2.98
C ILE A 448 -6.13 14.92 2.05
N GLU A 449 -6.07 15.28 0.77
CA GLU A 449 -6.82 14.62 -0.29
C GLU A 449 -5.97 13.50 -0.90
N PRO A 450 -6.51 12.27 -1.06
CA PRO A 450 -5.75 11.19 -1.67
C PRO A 450 -5.43 11.46 -3.14
N SER A 451 -4.16 11.28 -3.51
CA SER A 451 -3.65 11.58 -4.85
C SER A 451 -4.12 10.60 -5.91
N ALA A 452 -4.41 9.34 -5.53
CA ALA A 452 -4.75 8.29 -6.48
C ALA A 452 -6.25 8.17 -6.81
N LEU A 453 -7.14 9.02 -6.28
CA LEU A 453 -8.60 8.94 -6.51
C LEU A 453 -9.04 8.92 -7.98
N ARG A 454 -8.16 9.34 -8.91
CA ARG A 454 -8.41 9.35 -10.35
C ARG A 454 -8.21 8.00 -11.02
N GLU A 455 -7.48 7.09 -10.39
CA GLU A 455 -7.13 5.80 -10.97
C GLU A 455 -8.10 4.69 -10.53
N VAL A 456 -8.21 3.67 -11.36
CA VAL A 456 -8.90 2.42 -11.03
C VAL A 456 -7.98 1.58 -10.15
N PHE A 457 -8.42 1.27 -8.94
CA PHE A 457 -7.68 0.47 -7.97
C PHE A 457 -8.04 -1.00 -8.11
N VAL A 458 -7.04 -1.85 -7.93
CA VAL A 458 -7.19 -3.29 -7.79
C VAL A 458 -6.90 -3.62 -6.33
N GLU A 459 -7.86 -4.21 -5.64
CA GLU A 459 -7.69 -4.66 -4.26
C GLU A 459 -8.15 -6.11 -4.13
N VAL A 460 -7.59 -6.86 -3.18
CA VAL A 460 -8.17 -8.14 -2.76
C VAL A 460 -9.11 -7.84 -1.58
N PRO A 461 -10.42 -8.12 -1.69
CA PRO A 461 -11.35 -7.85 -0.59
C PRO A 461 -11.05 -8.73 0.62
N ASP A 462 -11.35 -8.23 1.82
CA ASP A 462 -11.20 -8.92 3.10
C ASP A 462 -12.48 -9.65 3.56
N VAL A 463 -13.60 -9.41 2.87
CA VAL A 463 -14.91 -9.99 3.18
C VAL A 463 -14.93 -11.47 2.80
N THR A 464 -15.37 -12.35 3.69
CA THR A 464 -15.50 -13.80 3.43
C THR A 464 -16.97 -14.22 3.37
N TRP A 465 -17.25 -15.48 3.01
CA TRP A 465 -18.62 -16.02 3.08
C TRP A 465 -19.23 -15.98 4.49
N GLU A 466 -18.42 -15.99 5.54
CA GLU A 466 -18.87 -15.89 6.93
C GLU A 466 -19.42 -14.49 7.26
N SER A 467 -18.97 -13.47 6.54
CA SER A 467 -19.46 -12.09 6.69
C SER A 467 -20.83 -11.87 6.04
N VAL A 468 -21.39 -12.88 5.35
CA VAL A 468 -22.71 -12.81 4.70
C VAL A 468 -23.65 -13.82 5.35
N GLY A 469 -24.68 -13.34 6.07
CA GLY A 469 -25.71 -14.19 6.66
C GLY A 469 -26.70 -14.74 5.61
N GLY A 470 -27.01 -16.03 5.67
CA GLY A 470 -27.99 -16.70 4.80
C GLY A 470 -27.60 -16.80 3.32
N LEU A 471 -28.62 -16.84 2.44
CA LEU A 471 -28.51 -16.85 0.97
C LEU A 471 -27.73 -18.03 0.39
N ASP A 472 -27.86 -19.23 0.97
CA ASP A 472 -27.07 -20.41 0.57
C ASP A 472 -27.23 -20.77 -0.91
N ASP A 473 -28.45 -20.73 -1.44
CA ASP A 473 -28.72 -20.98 -2.87
C ASP A 473 -28.03 -19.94 -3.78
N THR A 474 -28.06 -18.66 -3.39
CA THR A 474 -27.40 -17.58 -4.14
C THR A 474 -25.88 -17.74 -4.09
N LYS A 475 -25.32 -18.08 -2.93
CA LYS A 475 -23.89 -18.35 -2.74
C LYS A 475 -23.45 -19.51 -3.60
N GLU A 476 -24.21 -20.62 -3.62
CA GLU A 476 -23.91 -21.78 -4.45
C GLU A 476 -23.91 -21.41 -5.94
N ARG A 477 -24.95 -20.72 -6.43
CA ARG A 477 -24.98 -20.24 -7.83
C ARG A 477 -23.79 -19.35 -8.19
N LEU A 478 -23.35 -18.46 -7.29
CA LEU A 478 -22.17 -17.62 -7.52
C LEU A 478 -20.87 -18.43 -7.55
N ARG A 479 -20.74 -19.45 -6.68
CA ARG A 479 -19.59 -20.37 -6.72
C ARG A 479 -19.53 -21.13 -8.05
N GLU A 480 -20.66 -21.65 -8.51
CA GLU A 480 -20.73 -22.34 -9.81
C GLU A 480 -20.36 -21.44 -10.98
N THR A 481 -20.75 -20.16 -10.90
CA THR A 481 -20.65 -19.23 -12.03
C THR A 481 -19.30 -18.52 -12.09
N VAL A 482 -18.70 -18.19 -10.94
CA VAL A 482 -17.48 -17.36 -10.84
C VAL A 482 -16.30 -18.17 -10.33
N GLN A 483 -16.47 -18.92 -9.24
CA GLN A 483 -15.36 -19.62 -8.59
C GLN A 483 -14.93 -20.87 -9.36
N TRP A 484 -15.88 -21.74 -9.76
CA TRP A 484 -15.53 -23.00 -10.41
C TRP A 484 -14.79 -22.86 -11.76
N PRO A 485 -15.11 -21.87 -12.63
CA PRO A 485 -14.31 -21.65 -13.83
C PRO A 485 -12.86 -21.29 -13.55
N LEU A 486 -12.59 -20.56 -12.45
CA LEU A 486 -11.25 -20.14 -12.06
C LEU A 486 -10.48 -21.27 -11.36
N ASP A 487 -11.15 -22.02 -10.47
CA ASP A 487 -10.52 -23.11 -9.70
C ASP A 487 -10.33 -24.40 -10.53
N TYR A 488 -11.21 -24.66 -11.50
CA TYR A 488 -11.25 -25.91 -12.27
C TYR A 488 -11.33 -25.72 -13.79
N PRO A 489 -10.42 -24.96 -14.43
CA PRO A 489 -10.47 -24.66 -15.87
C PRO A 489 -10.46 -25.94 -16.74
N GLU A 490 -9.66 -26.94 -16.35
CA GLU A 490 -9.54 -28.22 -17.06
C GLU A 490 -10.87 -28.98 -17.19
N VAL A 491 -11.76 -28.85 -16.19
CA VAL A 491 -13.07 -29.50 -16.20
C VAL A 491 -14.00 -28.81 -17.19
N PHE A 492 -13.96 -27.48 -17.26
CA PHE A 492 -14.76 -26.69 -18.19
C PHE A 492 -14.32 -26.93 -19.64
N GLU A 493 -13.01 -26.97 -19.90
CA GLU A 493 -12.45 -27.32 -21.21
C GLU A 493 -12.88 -28.73 -21.65
N ALA A 494 -12.76 -29.72 -20.76
CA ALA A 494 -13.10 -31.11 -21.07
C ALA A 494 -14.61 -31.30 -21.38
N MET A 495 -15.45 -30.45 -20.80
CA MET A 495 -16.90 -30.49 -20.96
C MET A 495 -17.41 -29.56 -22.07
N ASP A 496 -16.53 -28.86 -22.80
CA ASP A 496 -16.89 -27.86 -23.83
C ASP A 496 -17.84 -26.78 -23.28
N MET A 497 -17.58 -26.36 -22.03
CA MET A 497 -18.39 -25.36 -21.31
C MET A 497 -17.69 -24.01 -21.30
N ASN A 498 -18.36 -22.98 -21.80
CA ASN A 498 -17.87 -21.62 -21.68
C ASN A 498 -18.09 -21.09 -20.26
N ALA A 499 -17.04 -20.53 -19.66
CA ALA A 499 -17.13 -19.78 -18.42
C ALA A 499 -18.07 -18.57 -18.60
N ALA A 500 -18.88 -18.28 -17.59
CA ALA A 500 -19.73 -17.09 -17.61
C ALA A 500 -18.85 -15.84 -17.51
N LYS A 501 -18.98 -14.92 -18.47
CA LYS A 501 -18.19 -13.68 -18.50
C LYS A 501 -18.85 -12.55 -17.75
N GLY A 502 -20.18 -12.59 -17.62
CA GLY A 502 -20.94 -11.55 -16.95
C GLY A 502 -22.06 -12.10 -16.09
N VAL A 503 -22.05 -11.71 -14.81
CA VAL A 503 -23.09 -12.01 -13.83
C VAL A 503 -23.78 -10.72 -13.45
N MET A 504 -25.11 -10.67 -13.61
CA MET A 504 -25.93 -9.58 -13.08
C MET A 504 -26.65 -10.03 -11.83
N MET A 505 -26.33 -9.41 -10.69
CA MET A 505 -27.07 -9.56 -9.45
C MET A 505 -28.16 -8.50 -9.34
N TYR A 506 -29.40 -8.91 -9.10
CA TYR A 506 -30.52 -7.98 -8.93
C TYR A 506 -31.38 -8.31 -7.72
N GLY A 507 -32.08 -7.31 -7.20
CA GLY A 507 -33.05 -7.45 -6.11
C GLY A 507 -33.26 -6.12 -5.38
N PRO A 508 -34.00 -6.11 -4.26
CA PRO A 508 -34.23 -4.91 -3.45
C PRO A 508 -32.92 -4.25 -2.96
N PRO A 509 -32.88 -2.93 -2.76
CA PRO A 509 -31.72 -2.28 -2.14
C PRO A 509 -31.50 -2.82 -0.71
N GLY A 510 -30.23 -2.88 -0.28
CA GLY A 510 -29.89 -3.30 1.09
C GLY A 510 -29.85 -4.80 1.37
N THR A 511 -29.99 -5.67 0.34
CA THR A 511 -29.88 -7.14 0.49
C THR A 511 -28.44 -7.68 0.45
N GLY A 512 -27.43 -6.83 0.49
CA GLY A 512 -26.02 -7.27 0.55
C GLY A 512 -25.37 -7.66 -0.78
N LYS A 513 -25.90 -7.21 -1.93
CA LYS A 513 -25.31 -7.47 -3.27
C LYS A 513 -23.82 -7.11 -3.36
N THR A 514 -23.43 -5.95 -2.82
CA THR A 514 -22.03 -5.51 -2.78
C THR A 514 -21.17 -6.38 -1.85
N LEU A 515 -21.72 -6.87 -0.74
CA LEU A 515 -21.03 -7.79 0.17
C LEU A 515 -20.81 -9.17 -0.47
N LEU A 516 -21.82 -9.69 -1.16
CA LEU A 516 -21.72 -10.95 -1.91
C LEU A 516 -20.62 -10.89 -2.98
N ALA A 517 -20.53 -9.78 -3.72
CA ALA A 517 -19.50 -9.58 -4.74
C ALA A 517 -18.07 -9.56 -4.17
N LYS A 518 -17.90 -8.91 -3.01
CA LYS A 518 -16.61 -8.90 -2.31
C LYS A 518 -16.24 -10.29 -1.77
N ALA A 519 -17.22 -11.00 -1.20
CA ALA A 519 -17.02 -12.36 -0.68
C ALA A 519 -16.59 -13.35 -1.77
N ILE A 520 -17.26 -13.36 -2.93
CA ILE A 520 -16.89 -14.26 -4.04
C ILE A 520 -15.49 -13.94 -4.60
N ALA A 521 -15.12 -12.66 -4.68
CA ALA A 521 -13.81 -12.26 -5.19
C ALA A 521 -12.66 -12.68 -4.25
N ASN A 522 -12.84 -12.52 -2.93
CA ASN A 522 -11.87 -12.98 -1.93
C ASN A 522 -11.72 -14.51 -1.97
N GLU A 523 -12.82 -15.24 -2.06
CA GLU A 523 -12.84 -16.70 -2.05
C GLU A 523 -12.26 -17.31 -3.33
N ALA A 524 -12.44 -16.62 -4.47
CA ALA A 524 -11.76 -16.95 -5.73
C ALA A 524 -10.30 -16.51 -5.77
N GLN A 525 -9.77 -15.92 -4.69
CA GLN A 525 -8.43 -15.32 -4.60
C GLN A 525 -8.12 -14.40 -5.78
N SER A 526 -9.15 -13.70 -6.26
CA SER A 526 -9.09 -12.87 -7.47
C SER A 526 -8.98 -11.40 -7.09
N ASN A 527 -8.25 -10.67 -7.91
CA ASN A 527 -8.22 -9.22 -7.88
C ASN A 527 -9.64 -8.65 -8.03
N PHE A 528 -9.99 -7.58 -7.31
CA PHE A 528 -11.31 -6.97 -7.33
C PHE A 528 -11.23 -5.49 -7.72
N ILE A 529 -11.94 -5.13 -8.78
CA ILE A 529 -12.07 -3.75 -9.26
C ILE A 529 -13.50 -3.29 -9.02
N SER A 530 -13.71 -2.41 -8.04
CA SER A 530 -15.04 -1.87 -7.73
C SER A 530 -15.27 -0.52 -8.39
N ILE A 531 -16.37 -0.40 -9.12
CA ILE A 531 -16.77 0.84 -9.80
C ILE A 531 -18.24 1.11 -9.52
N LYS A 532 -18.53 2.28 -8.95
CA LYS A 532 -19.92 2.74 -8.80
C LYS A 532 -20.35 3.45 -10.08
N GLY A 533 -21.55 3.17 -10.58
CA GLY A 533 -22.10 3.76 -11.81
C GLY A 533 -21.89 5.29 -11.90
N PRO A 534 -22.25 6.08 -10.87
CA PRO A 534 -22.04 7.53 -10.88
C PRO A 534 -20.57 7.97 -10.96
N GLU A 535 -19.61 7.16 -10.51
CA GLU A 535 -18.19 7.51 -10.54
C GLU A 535 -17.62 7.56 -11.96
N LEU A 536 -18.10 6.72 -12.88
CA LEU A 536 -17.68 6.75 -14.29
C LEU A 536 -18.09 8.05 -15.00
N LEU A 537 -19.20 8.65 -14.57
CA LEU A 537 -19.69 9.92 -15.11
C LEU A 537 -18.89 11.11 -14.55
N ASN A 538 -18.48 11.05 -13.28
CA ASN A 538 -17.84 12.15 -12.57
C ASN A 538 -16.30 12.16 -12.64
N LYS A 539 -15.63 11.00 -12.57
CA LYS A 539 -14.16 10.91 -12.58
C LYS A 539 -13.56 11.37 -13.93
N PHE A 540 -14.34 11.27 -15.01
CA PHE A 540 -13.86 11.47 -16.38
C PHE A 540 -14.72 12.49 -17.14
N VAL A 541 -14.90 13.70 -16.60
CA VAL A 541 -15.66 14.77 -17.26
C VAL A 541 -15.07 15.06 -18.65
N GLY A 542 -15.77 14.63 -19.70
CA GLY A 542 -15.34 14.79 -21.11
C GLY A 542 -14.65 13.57 -21.74
N GLU A 543 -14.26 12.55 -20.95
CA GLU A 543 -13.57 11.33 -21.41
C GLU A 543 -14.11 10.03 -20.78
N SER A 544 -15.38 9.95 -20.35
CA SER A 544 -15.96 8.77 -19.66
C SER A 544 -15.80 7.44 -20.43
N GLU A 545 -15.71 7.46 -21.76
CA GLU A 545 -15.41 6.27 -22.58
C GLU A 545 -13.98 5.74 -22.36
N LYS A 546 -13.02 6.64 -22.15
CA LYS A 546 -11.63 6.27 -21.88
C LYS A 546 -11.50 5.61 -20.51
N GLY A 547 -12.26 6.09 -19.52
CA GLY A 547 -12.32 5.49 -18.19
C GLY A 547 -12.80 4.03 -18.23
N VAL A 548 -13.83 3.72 -19.03
CA VAL A 548 -14.27 2.32 -19.24
C VAL A 548 -13.15 1.49 -19.88
N ARG A 549 -12.47 2.01 -20.92
CA ARG A 549 -11.32 1.32 -21.52
C ARG A 549 -10.19 1.03 -20.53
N GLU A 550 -9.88 2.01 -19.69
CA GLU A 550 -8.82 1.89 -18.69
C GLU A 550 -9.14 0.80 -17.66
N VAL A 551 -10.39 0.75 -17.17
CA VAL A 551 -10.88 -0.30 -16.26
C VAL A 551 -10.62 -1.69 -16.84
N PHE A 552 -11.07 -1.93 -18.07
CA PHE A 552 -10.93 -3.24 -18.71
C PHE A 552 -9.49 -3.53 -19.13
N SER A 553 -8.66 -2.53 -19.43
CA SER A 553 -7.21 -2.73 -19.62
C SER A 553 -6.55 -3.21 -18.33
N LYS A 554 -6.78 -2.49 -17.23
CA LYS A 554 -6.23 -2.85 -15.91
C LYS A 554 -6.68 -4.22 -15.43
N ALA A 555 -7.94 -4.57 -15.65
CA ALA A 555 -8.46 -5.91 -15.34
C ALA A 555 -7.76 -7.03 -16.12
N ARG A 556 -7.40 -6.78 -17.40
CA ARG A 556 -6.71 -7.74 -18.26
C ARG A 556 -5.24 -7.89 -17.89
N GLU A 557 -4.59 -6.78 -17.54
CA GLU A 557 -3.19 -6.76 -17.08
C GLU A 557 -3.04 -7.48 -15.73
N ASN A 558 -4.07 -7.43 -14.88
CA ASN A 558 -4.09 -8.02 -13.54
C ASN A 558 -4.92 -9.31 -13.45
N ALA A 559 -5.14 -10.02 -14.56
CA ALA A 559 -5.91 -11.26 -14.53
C ALA A 559 -5.21 -12.34 -13.66
N PRO A 560 -5.95 -13.13 -12.85
CA PRO A 560 -7.41 -13.20 -12.75
C PRO A 560 -8.03 -12.03 -11.97
N THR A 561 -9.09 -11.42 -12.52
CA THR A 561 -9.77 -10.24 -11.95
C THR A 561 -11.29 -10.30 -12.06
N VAL A 562 -11.98 -9.90 -10.99
CA VAL A 562 -13.42 -9.62 -10.93
C VAL A 562 -13.66 -8.12 -11.04
N ILE A 563 -14.34 -7.69 -12.11
CA ILE A 563 -14.78 -6.31 -12.30
C ILE A 563 -16.20 -6.17 -11.74
N PHE A 564 -16.37 -5.37 -10.70
CA PHE A 564 -17.64 -5.12 -10.04
C PHE A 564 -18.22 -3.76 -10.41
N PHE A 565 -19.34 -3.75 -11.13
CA PHE A 565 -20.13 -2.56 -11.43
C PHE A 565 -21.32 -2.44 -10.46
N ASP A 566 -21.23 -1.54 -9.48
CA ASP A 566 -22.33 -1.24 -8.58
C ASP A 566 -23.30 -0.23 -9.21
N GLU A 567 -24.60 -0.45 -9.05
CA GLU A 567 -25.66 0.42 -9.57
C GLU A 567 -25.53 0.68 -11.09
N ILE A 568 -25.38 -0.39 -11.87
CA ILE A 568 -25.22 -0.27 -13.33
C ILE A 568 -26.41 0.44 -14.00
N ASP A 569 -27.60 0.39 -13.39
CA ASP A 569 -28.80 1.11 -13.84
C ASP A 569 -28.63 2.64 -13.84
N ALA A 570 -27.68 3.18 -13.07
CA ALA A 570 -27.37 4.62 -13.10
C ALA A 570 -26.70 5.05 -14.41
N ILE A 571 -25.96 4.15 -15.09
CA ILE A 571 -25.26 4.42 -16.34
C ILE A 571 -25.92 3.78 -17.57
N ALA A 572 -26.69 2.71 -17.36
CA ALA A 572 -27.19 1.82 -18.41
C ALA A 572 -28.71 1.92 -18.65
N GLY A 573 -29.31 3.10 -18.43
CA GLY A 573 -30.73 3.32 -18.67
C GLY A 573 -31.13 3.12 -20.15
N GLU A 574 -32.33 2.58 -20.39
CA GLU A 574 -32.90 2.37 -21.74
C GLU A 574 -32.77 3.60 -22.67
N ARG A 575 -32.23 3.34 -23.87
CA ARG A 575 -32.05 4.33 -24.94
C ARG A 575 -33.36 5.06 -25.24
N GLY A 576 -33.33 6.40 -25.21
CA GLY A 576 -34.44 7.24 -25.67
C GLY A 576 -35.49 7.67 -24.63
N ARG A 577 -35.36 7.31 -23.34
CA ARG A 577 -36.26 7.83 -22.28
C ARG A 577 -35.94 9.25 -21.81
N ASN A 578 -34.71 9.72 -21.97
CA ASN A 578 -34.27 11.06 -21.54
C ASN A 578 -33.96 11.96 -22.74
N MET A 579 -34.99 12.58 -23.33
CA MET A 579 -34.87 13.70 -24.28
C MET A 579 -34.34 14.95 -23.55
N GLY A 580 -33.04 14.98 -23.22
CA GLY A 580 -32.46 16.15 -22.56
C GLY A 580 -31.01 16.01 -22.09
N ASP A 581 -30.48 14.79 -21.99
CA ASP A 581 -29.11 14.59 -21.54
C ASP A 581 -28.12 14.45 -22.70
N SER A 582 -26.88 14.87 -22.47
CA SER A 582 -25.80 15.15 -23.43
C SER A 582 -25.24 13.95 -24.22
N GLY A 583 -25.97 12.83 -24.31
CA GLY A 583 -25.53 11.61 -25.03
C GLY A 583 -24.26 10.97 -24.44
N VAL A 584 -23.86 11.36 -23.23
CA VAL A 584 -22.69 10.80 -22.53
C VAL A 584 -22.98 9.38 -22.07
N GLY A 585 -24.13 9.14 -21.45
CA GLY A 585 -24.54 7.79 -21.01
C GLY A 585 -24.59 6.77 -22.15
N GLU A 586 -25.17 7.13 -23.31
CA GLU A 586 -25.25 6.23 -24.47
C GLU A 586 -23.87 5.82 -25.01
N ARG A 587 -22.89 6.73 -24.97
CA ARG A 587 -21.52 6.46 -25.40
C ARG A 587 -20.77 5.58 -24.42
N VAL A 588 -20.95 5.80 -23.11
CA VAL A 588 -20.42 4.93 -22.05
C VAL A 588 -20.98 3.51 -22.17
N VAL A 589 -22.30 3.35 -22.36
CA VAL A 589 -22.92 2.04 -22.59
C VAL A 589 -22.37 1.38 -23.85
N SER A 590 -22.20 2.13 -24.95
CA SER A 590 -21.65 1.57 -26.19
C SER A 590 -20.20 1.11 -26.02
N GLN A 591 -19.38 1.84 -25.26
CA GLN A 591 -18.02 1.41 -24.91
C GLN A 591 -18.05 0.16 -24.03
N LEU A 592 -18.91 0.13 -22.99
CA LEU A 592 -19.05 -1.04 -22.11
C LEU A 592 -19.43 -2.30 -22.89
N LEU A 593 -20.36 -2.19 -23.85
CA LEU A 593 -20.71 -3.29 -24.75
C LEU A 593 -19.52 -3.77 -25.59
N THR A 594 -18.70 -2.83 -26.07
CA THR A 594 -17.50 -3.15 -26.86
C THR A 594 -16.47 -3.90 -26.02
N GLU A 595 -16.27 -3.49 -24.76
CA GLU A 595 -15.36 -4.18 -23.84
C GLU A 595 -15.89 -5.56 -23.43
N LEU A 596 -17.19 -5.70 -23.14
CA LEU A 596 -17.82 -6.98 -22.81
C LEU A 596 -17.72 -7.98 -23.97
N ASP A 597 -17.97 -7.54 -25.21
CA ASP A 597 -17.80 -8.38 -26.40
C ASP A 597 -16.32 -8.75 -26.62
N GLY A 598 -15.39 -7.89 -26.19
CA GLY A 598 -13.94 -8.14 -26.26
C GLY A 598 -13.40 -9.13 -25.22
N LEU A 599 -14.19 -9.48 -24.20
CA LEU A 599 -13.84 -10.49 -23.20
C LEU A 599 -14.02 -11.93 -23.71
N GLU A 600 -14.63 -12.15 -24.88
CA GLU A 600 -14.84 -13.49 -25.45
C GLU A 600 -13.52 -14.26 -25.68
N GLU A 601 -12.38 -13.56 -25.82
CA GLU A 601 -11.07 -14.18 -26.03
C GLU A 601 -10.27 -14.46 -24.74
N LEU A 602 -10.75 -14.02 -23.56
CA LEU A 602 -10.00 -14.02 -22.31
C LEU A 602 -10.70 -14.83 -21.21
N GLU A 603 -10.03 -15.85 -20.68
CA GLU A 603 -10.65 -16.80 -19.75
C GLU A 603 -10.73 -16.31 -18.29
N ASP A 604 -9.87 -15.38 -17.92
CA ASP A 604 -9.56 -15.06 -16.50
C ASP A 604 -10.19 -13.75 -15.98
N VAL A 605 -11.07 -13.09 -16.74
CA VAL A 605 -11.75 -11.85 -16.31
C VAL A 605 -13.25 -12.07 -16.25
N VAL A 606 -13.84 -11.80 -15.08
CA VAL A 606 -15.29 -11.94 -14.82
C VAL A 606 -15.89 -10.60 -14.46
N VAL A 607 -17.01 -10.25 -15.08
CA VAL A 607 -17.76 -9.03 -14.77
C VAL A 607 -18.95 -9.35 -13.88
N ILE A 608 -19.08 -8.67 -12.75
CA ILE A 608 -20.23 -8.74 -11.86
C ILE A 608 -20.90 -7.35 -11.84
N ALA A 609 -22.15 -7.27 -12.26
CA ALA A 609 -22.93 -6.03 -12.24
C ALA A 609 -24.09 -6.15 -11.23
N THR A 610 -24.37 -5.09 -10.47
CA THR A 610 -25.55 -5.04 -9.59
C THR A 610 -26.57 -4.06 -10.12
N SER A 611 -27.84 -4.37 -9.88
CA SER A 611 -28.89 -3.40 -10.07
C SER A 611 -30.03 -3.57 -9.08
N ASN A 612 -30.53 -2.44 -8.61
CA ASN A 612 -31.78 -2.40 -7.85
C ASN A 612 -33.00 -2.31 -8.78
N ARG A 613 -32.80 -1.95 -10.05
CA ARG A 613 -33.85 -1.72 -11.04
C ARG A 613 -33.51 -2.40 -12.37
N PRO A 614 -33.56 -3.74 -12.42
CA PRO A 614 -33.27 -4.48 -13.65
C PRO A 614 -34.25 -4.13 -14.79
N ASP A 615 -35.43 -3.59 -14.48
CA ASP A 615 -36.41 -3.07 -15.44
C ASP A 615 -35.92 -1.87 -16.26
N LEU A 616 -34.86 -1.19 -15.83
CA LEU A 616 -34.32 0.00 -16.50
C LEU A 616 -33.09 -0.25 -17.36
N ILE A 617 -32.49 -1.44 -17.29
CA ILE A 617 -31.23 -1.76 -17.95
C ILE A 617 -31.48 -1.97 -19.45
N ASP A 618 -30.58 -1.45 -20.30
CA ASP A 618 -30.59 -1.72 -21.73
C ASP A 618 -30.51 -3.24 -21.99
N SER A 619 -31.55 -3.80 -22.63
CA SER A 619 -31.62 -5.21 -23.06
C SER A 619 -30.42 -5.68 -23.87
N ALA A 620 -29.64 -4.77 -24.47
CA ALA A 620 -28.39 -5.11 -25.14
C ALA A 620 -27.33 -5.69 -24.17
N LEU A 621 -27.30 -5.26 -22.91
CA LEU A 621 -26.36 -5.77 -21.91
C LEU A 621 -26.69 -7.18 -21.44
N LEU A 622 -27.98 -7.56 -21.49
CA LEU A 622 -28.53 -8.83 -21.00
C LEU A 622 -28.47 -9.95 -22.06
N ARG A 623 -27.80 -9.70 -23.19
CA ARG A 623 -27.69 -10.68 -24.27
C ARG A 623 -26.61 -11.72 -23.94
N PRO A 624 -26.76 -12.97 -24.44
CA PRO A 624 -25.71 -13.98 -24.32
C PRO A 624 -24.35 -13.45 -24.79
N GLY A 625 -23.29 -13.78 -24.05
CA GLY A 625 -21.92 -13.27 -24.27
C GLY A 625 -21.58 -11.98 -23.50
N ARG A 626 -22.54 -11.38 -22.78
CA ARG A 626 -22.37 -10.17 -21.96
C ARG A 626 -22.72 -10.47 -20.51
N LEU A 627 -23.76 -9.83 -19.96
CA LEU A 627 -24.34 -10.18 -18.66
C LEU A 627 -25.37 -11.30 -18.85
N ASP A 628 -24.89 -12.50 -19.16
CA ASP A 628 -25.74 -13.62 -19.58
C ASP A 628 -26.27 -14.45 -18.40
N ARG A 629 -25.63 -14.35 -17.23
CA ARG A 629 -26.11 -14.97 -15.99
C ARG A 629 -26.81 -13.94 -15.12
N HIS A 630 -28.06 -14.21 -14.77
CA HIS A 630 -28.84 -13.35 -13.88
C HIS A 630 -29.06 -14.07 -12.55
N VAL A 631 -28.64 -13.44 -11.44
CA VAL A 631 -28.75 -14.00 -10.09
C VAL A 631 -29.66 -13.09 -9.27
N HIS A 632 -30.83 -13.61 -8.90
CA HIS A 632 -31.73 -12.91 -7.99
C HIS A 632 -31.20 -13.02 -6.55
N VAL A 633 -31.16 -11.89 -5.85
CA VAL A 633 -30.85 -11.82 -4.41
C VAL A 633 -32.16 -11.53 -3.68
N PRO A 634 -32.81 -12.57 -3.12
CA PRO A 634 -34.13 -12.44 -2.51
C PRO A 634 -34.08 -11.65 -1.19
N VAL A 635 -35.27 -11.29 -0.71
CA VAL A 635 -35.46 -10.76 0.64
C VAL A 635 -35.17 -11.88 1.65
N PRO A 636 -34.39 -11.63 2.73
CA PRO A 636 -34.07 -12.65 3.73
C PRO A 636 -35.31 -13.26 4.39
N ASP A 637 -35.33 -14.59 4.51
CA ASP A 637 -36.30 -15.32 5.33
C ASP A 637 -35.92 -15.28 6.82
N GLU A 638 -36.69 -15.95 7.69
CA GLU A 638 -36.47 -15.93 9.14
C GLU A 638 -35.09 -16.49 9.52
N ASP A 639 -34.72 -17.64 8.97
CA ASP A 639 -33.43 -18.30 9.21
C ASP A 639 -32.26 -17.42 8.71
N ALA A 640 -32.41 -16.78 7.53
CA ALA A 640 -31.41 -15.85 7.02
C ALA A 640 -31.30 -14.59 7.89
N ARG A 641 -32.41 -14.06 8.41
CA ARG A 641 -32.36 -12.90 9.33
C ARG A 641 -31.66 -13.24 10.64
N GLU A 642 -31.88 -14.43 11.20
CA GLU A 642 -31.15 -14.90 12.38
C GLU A 642 -29.64 -14.93 12.11
N ALA A 643 -29.22 -15.54 10.99
CA ALA A 643 -27.81 -15.55 10.59
C ALA A 643 -27.23 -14.14 10.36
N ILE A 644 -28.01 -13.21 9.80
CA ILE A 644 -27.60 -11.81 9.62
C ILE A 644 -27.41 -11.12 10.98
N PHE A 645 -28.30 -11.37 11.95
CA PHE A 645 -28.16 -10.86 13.31
C PHE A 645 -26.90 -11.42 13.99
N GLU A 646 -26.61 -12.72 13.85
CA GLU A 646 -25.38 -13.33 14.38
C GLU A 646 -24.12 -12.64 13.84
N VAL A 647 -24.08 -12.36 12.53
CA VAL A 647 -22.94 -11.67 11.91
C VAL A 647 -22.77 -10.26 12.47
N HIS A 648 -23.84 -9.46 12.55
CA HIS A 648 -23.75 -8.07 13.01
C HIS A 648 -23.62 -7.90 14.53
N THR A 649 -23.83 -8.97 15.30
CA THR A 649 -23.69 -8.98 16.77
C THR A 649 -22.45 -9.73 17.28
N ARG A 650 -21.69 -10.41 16.41
CA ARG A 650 -20.50 -11.20 16.75
C ARG A 650 -19.50 -10.48 17.67
N ASP A 651 -19.23 -9.21 17.40
CA ASP A 651 -18.26 -8.39 18.15
C ASP A 651 -18.91 -7.47 19.20
N LYS A 652 -20.22 -7.60 19.42
CA LYS A 652 -20.97 -6.75 20.35
C LYS A 652 -21.18 -7.47 21.69
N PRO A 653 -21.04 -6.78 22.82
CA PRO A 653 -21.29 -7.39 24.13
C PRO A 653 -22.81 -7.52 24.34
N LEU A 654 -23.38 -8.68 24.01
CA LEU A 654 -24.79 -8.98 24.27
C LEU A 654 -25.01 -9.42 25.73
N ALA A 655 -26.17 -9.07 26.28
CA ALA A 655 -26.65 -9.63 27.54
C ALA A 655 -27.32 -11.00 27.33
N ASP A 656 -27.45 -11.78 28.42
CA ASP A 656 -27.96 -13.16 28.39
C ASP A 656 -29.47 -13.23 28.04
N ASP A 657 -30.17 -12.10 28.02
CA ASP A 657 -31.59 -11.95 27.73
C ASP A 657 -31.88 -11.70 26.24
N VAL A 658 -30.87 -11.46 25.41
CA VAL A 658 -31.04 -11.23 23.96
C VAL A 658 -31.15 -12.57 23.22
N ASP A 659 -32.30 -12.81 22.60
CA ASP A 659 -32.56 -14.00 21.76
C ASP A 659 -32.64 -13.61 20.28
N LEU A 660 -31.61 -13.96 19.51
CA LEU A 660 -31.52 -13.64 18.08
C LEU A 660 -32.64 -14.29 17.26
N ALA A 661 -33.13 -15.48 17.66
CA ALA A 661 -34.25 -16.15 17.00
C ALA A 661 -35.59 -15.44 17.28
N ASP A 662 -35.73 -14.77 18.42
CA ASP A 662 -36.89 -13.90 18.68
C ASP A 662 -36.83 -12.62 17.85
N LEU A 663 -35.66 -11.98 17.77
CA LEU A 663 -35.44 -10.80 16.93
C LEU A 663 -35.71 -11.09 15.44
N ALA A 664 -35.27 -12.24 14.94
CA ALA A 664 -35.54 -12.68 13.56
C ALA A 664 -37.04 -12.84 13.25
N ARG A 665 -37.83 -13.32 14.23
CA ARG A 665 -39.30 -13.43 14.12
C ARG A 665 -40.01 -12.09 14.10
N ARG A 666 -39.47 -11.09 14.82
CA ARG A 666 -40.07 -9.76 14.95
C ARG A 666 -39.73 -8.81 13.79
N THR A 667 -38.77 -9.18 12.94
CA THR A 667 -38.19 -8.34 11.88
C THR A 667 -38.60 -8.79 10.47
N GLU A 668 -39.85 -9.21 10.30
CA GLU A 668 -40.36 -9.55 8.96
C GLU A 668 -40.29 -8.33 8.01
N GLY A 669 -39.71 -8.52 6.82
CA GLY A 669 -39.55 -7.47 5.81
C GLY A 669 -38.29 -6.61 5.96
N TYR A 670 -37.46 -6.87 6.98
CA TYR A 670 -36.16 -6.21 7.13
C TYR A 670 -35.12 -6.85 6.22
N VAL A 671 -34.31 -6.01 5.57
CA VAL A 671 -33.13 -6.46 4.81
C VAL A 671 -31.86 -6.35 5.66
N GLY A 672 -30.73 -6.87 5.15
CA GLY A 672 -29.45 -6.82 5.85
C GLY A 672 -29.06 -5.42 6.33
N ALA A 673 -29.27 -4.40 5.49
CA ALA A 673 -29.03 -3.00 5.86
C ALA A 673 -29.95 -2.49 6.99
N ASP A 674 -31.20 -2.97 7.06
CA ASP A 674 -32.12 -2.59 8.13
C ASP A 674 -31.71 -3.27 9.45
N ILE A 675 -31.31 -4.54 9.40
CA ILE A 675 -30.83 -5.29 10.57
C ILE A 675 -29.52 -4.67 11.10
N GLU A 676 -28.60 -4.29 10.22
CA GLU A 676 -27.41 -3.53 10.60
C GLU A 676 -27.80 -2.23 11.32
N ALA A 677 -28.78 -1.50 10.78
CA ALA A 677 -29.28 -0.27 11.40
C ALA A 677 -29.90 -0.52 12.78
N VAL A 678 -30.71 -1.57 12.94
CA VAL A 678 -31.30 -1.99 14.24
C VAL A 678 -30.19 -2.29 15.25
N THR A 679 -29.22 -3.13 14.88
CA THR A 679 -28.13 -3.49 15.80
C THR A 679 -27.23 -2.30 16.15
N ARG A 680 -27.11 -1.31 15.25
CA ARG A 680 -26.36 -0.07 15.50
C ARG A 680 -27.14 0.85 16.43
N GLU A 681 -28.45 1.02 16.23
CA GLU A 681 -29.27 1.86 17.10
C GLU A 681 -29.41 1.25 18.50
N ALA A 682 -29.54 -0.08 18.62
CA ALA A 682 -29.52 -0.77 19.91
C ALA A 682 -28.21 -0.52 20.67
N ALA A 683 -27.05 -0.59 19.98
CA ALA A 683 -25.77 -0.26 20.58
C ALA A 683 -25.67 1.22 20.99
N MET A 684 -26.23 2.13 20.21
CA MET A 684 -26.31 3.55 20.54
C MET A 684 -27.23 3.83 21.72
N ALA A 685 -28.35 3.10 21.84
CA ALA A 685 -29.26 3.18 22.97
C ALA A 685 -28.56 2.75 24.28
N ALA A 686 -27.89 1.60 24.26
CA ALA A 686 -27.09 1.11 25.39
C ALA A 686 -25.96 2.09 25.77
N THR A 687 -25.28 2.66 24.77
CA THR A 687 -24.23 3.67 24.99
C THR A 687 -24.82 4.95 25.60
N ARG A 688 -26.00 5.38 25.15
CA ARG A 688 -26.69 6.57 25.64
C ARG A 688 -27.15 6.39 27.08
N GLU A 689 -27.65 5.22 27.45
CA GLU A 689 -28.00 4.88 28.82
C GLU A 689 -26.76 4.95 29.73
N LEU A 690 -25.64 4.37 29.31
CA LEU A 690 -24.40 4.41 30.08
C LEU A 690 -23.92 5.85 30.33
N ILE A 691 -23.88 6.67 29.28
CA ILE A 691 -23.44 8.08 29.37
C ILE A 691 -24.36 8.90 30.29
N GLN A 692 -25.65 8.57 30.35
CA GLN A 692 -26.59 9.26 31.23
C GLN A 692 -26.53 8.78 32.69
N THR A 693 -26.08 7.56 32.91
CA THR A 693 -26.10 6.89 34.22
C THR A 693 -24.77 6.98 34.95
N VAL A 694 -23.65 7.05 34.23
CA VAL A 694 -22.29 7.09 34.77
C VAL A 694 -21.72 8.51 34.69
N ASP A 695 -21.15 9.01 35.78
CA ASP A 695 -20.45 10.29 35.79
C ASP A 695 -19.21 10.26 34.87
N PRO A 696 -18.87 11.37 34.17
CA PRO A 696 -17.79 11.37 33.19
C PRO A 696 -16.41 10.94 33.70
N GLU A 697 -16.18 11.07 35.01
CA GLU A 697 -14.91 10.70 35.67
C GLU A 697 -14.79 9.18 35.93
N ASP A 698 -15.89 8.42 35.91
CA ASP A 698 -15.95 6.97 36.17
C ASP A 698 -16.21 6.13 34.90
N LEU A 699 -16.26 6.78 33.72
CA LEU A 699 -16.53 6.14 32.43
C LEU A 699 -15.48 5.08 32.06
N ASP A 700 -14.19 5.38 32.23
CA ASP A 700 -13.08 4.48 31.86
C ASP A 700 -13.10 3.14 32.60
N GLY A 701 -13.62 3.11 33.83
CA GLY A 701 -13.78 1.88 34.62
C GLY A 701 -15.03 1.07 34.27
N SER A 702 -16.01 1.68 33.58
CA SER A 702 -17.33 1.11 33.33
C SER A 702 -17.52 0.62 31.89
N VAL A 703 -16.62 0.98 30.96
CA VAL A 703 -16.65 0.57 29.54
C VAL A 703 -16.71 -0.97 29.38
N GLY A 704 -16.02 -1.72 30.24
CA GLY A 704 -15.99 -3.18 30.18
C GLY A 704 -17.29 -3.89 30.62
N ASN A 705 -18.25 -3.17 31.21
CA ASN A 705 -19.51 -3.73 31.71
C ASN A 705 -20.72 -3.40 30.82
N VAL A 706 -20.52 -2.67 29.73
CA VAL A 706 -21.60 -2.32 28.81
C VAL A 706 -22.09 -3.58 28.13
N ARG A 707 -23.39 -3.87 28.27
CA ARG A 707 -24.06 -4.95 27.56
C ARG A 707 -25.29 -4.40 26.85
N ILE A 708 -25.55 -4.90 25.66
CA ILE A 708 -26.77 -4.61 24.92
C ILE A 708 -27.84 -5.59 25.40
N GLU A 709 -28.82 -5.07 26.12
CA GLU A 709 -30.01 -5.79 26.61
C GLU A 709 -31.15 -5.80 25.57
N ASP A 710 -32.14 -6.68 25.74
CA ASP A 710 -33.27 -6.84 24.81
C ASP A 710 -34.13 -5.55 24.71
N GLU A 711 -34.23 -4.78 25.80
CA GLU A 711 -34.95 -3.49 25.82
C GLU A 711 -34.34 -2.46 24.84
N HIS A 712 -33.04 -2.53 24.58
CA HIS A 712 -32.39 -1.66 23.59
C HIS A 712 -32.75 -2.06 22.16
N PHE A 713 -32.95 -3.36 21.91
CA PHE A 713 -33.43 -3.84 20.62
C PHE A 713 -34.90 -3.47 20.41
N ASP A 714 -35.73 -3.53 21.46
CA ASP A 714 -37.11 -3.04 21.41
C ASP A 714 -37.16 -1.57 21.00
N GLN A 715 -36.33 -0.73 21.62
CA GLN A 715 -36.26 0.69 21.29
C GLN A 715 -35.75 0.93 19.86
N ALA A 716 -34.78 0.15 19.40
CA ALA A 716 -34.26 0.24 18.03
C ALA A 716 -35.29 -0.18 16.98
N LEU A 717 -36.14 -1.18 17.27
CA LEU A 717 -37.21 -1.64 16.39
C LEU A 717 -38.38 -0.64 16.27
N ASP A 718 -38.55 0.25 17.24
CA ASP A 718 -39.50 1.36 17.14
C ASP A 718 -39.00 2.48 16.20
N ASP A 719 -37.68 2.66 16.12
CA ASP A 719 -37.05 3.73 15.33
C ASP A 719 -36.72 3.32 13.88
N VAL A 720 -36.35 2.06 13.66
CA VAL A 720 -36.01 1.54 12.33
C VAL A 720 -37.25 0.88 11.72
N THR A 721 -37.68 1.33 10.54
CA THR A 721 -38.82 0.72 9.83
C THR A 721 -38.35 -0.27 8.76
N PRO A 722 -39.11 -1.35 8.47
CA PRO A 722 -38.77 -2.28 7.39
C PRO A 722 -38.73 -1.57 6.04
N SER A 723 -37.64 -1.76 5.28
CA SER A 723 -37.48 -1.15 3.97
C SER A 723 -38.29 -1.84 2.87
N VAL A 724 -38.68 -3.11 3.06
CA VAL A 724 -39.38 -3.89 2.02
C VAL A 724 -40.84 -4.11 2.40
N THR A 725 -41.74 -3.72 1.50
CA THR A 725 -43.17 -4.01 1.60
C THR A 725 -43.53 -5.30 0.86
N ALA A 726 -44.68 -5.90 1.19
CA ALA A 726 -45.20 -7.07 0.47
C ALA A 726 -45.36 -6.80 -1.04
N GLU A 727 -45.80 -5.60 -1.43
CA GLU A 727 -45.89 -5.17 -2.83
C GLU A 727 -44.52 -5.12 -3.52
N THR A 728 -43.47 -4.69 -2.81
CA THR A 728 -42.11 -4.67 -3.34
C THR A 728 -41.60 -6.09 -3.59
N LYS A 729 -41.88 -7.02 -2.66
CA LYS A 729 -41.50 -8.42 -2.79
C LYS A 729 -42.18 -9.07 -4.00
N GLU A 730 -43.49 -8.90 -4.13
CA GLU A 730 -44.29 -9.44 -5.24
C GLU A 730 -43.79 -8.89 -6.60
N ARG A 731 -43.42 -7.60 -6.66
CA ARG A 731 -42.82 -7.00 -7.85
C ARG A 731 -41.48 -7.63 -8.27
N TYR A 732 -40.60 -7.98 -7.32
CA TYR A 732 -39.33 -8.63 -7.67
C TYR A 732 -39.51 -10.09 -8.06
N GLU A 733 -40.48 -10.79 -7.47
CA GLU A 733 -40.88 -12.15 -7.88
C GLU A 733 -41.44 -12.13 -9.33
N GLU A 734 -42.29 -11.16 -9.68
CA GLU A 734 -42.76 -10.98 -11.07
C GLU A 734 -41.62 -10.67 -12.06
N ILE A 735 -40.60 -9.93 -11.60
CA ILE A 735 -39.42 -9.63 -12.41
C ILE A 735 -38.58 -10.89 -12.61
N GLU A 736 -38.39 -11.72 -11.59
CA GLU A 736 -37.68 -13.00 -11.67
C GLU A 736 -38.37 -13.95 -12.64
N ASP A 737 -39.69 -14.12 -12.53
CA ASP A 737 -40.50 -14.92 -13.46
C ASP A 737 -40.33 -14.45 -14.92
N ARG A 738 -40.17 -13.13 -15.14
CA ARG A 738 -39.92 -12.57 -16.48
C ARG A 738 -38.52 -12.87 -17.01
N PHE A 739 -37.52 -12.87 -16.15
CA PHE A 739 -36.14 -13.22 -16.53
C PHE A 739 -36.01 -14.72 -16.84
N ASP A 740 -36.73 -15.57 -16.12
CA ASP A 740 -36.74 -17.02 -16.35
C ASP A 740 -37.59 -17.43 -17.57
N SER A 741 -38.63 -16.68 -17.91
CA SER A 741 -39.54 -17.00 -19.03
C SER A 741 -39.08 -16.48 -20.40
N GLY A 742 -38.11 -15.55 -20.46
CA GLY A 742 -37.48 -15.11 -21.71
C GLY A 742 -38.36 -14.32 -22.69
N GLU A 743 -39.54 -13.85 -22.29
CA GLU A 743 -40.44 -13.07 -23.16
C GLU A 743 -40.18 -11.55 -23.07
N PRO A 744 -40.00 -10.85 -24.20
CA PRO A 744 -39.88 -9.39 -24.21
C PRO A 744 -41.24 -8.72 -23.96
N ALA A 745 -41.22 -7.60 -23.23
CA ALA A 745 -42.40 -6.82 -22.88
C ALA A 745 -43.21 -6.38 -24.11
N THR A 746 -44.41 -6.93 -24.26
CA THR A 746 -45.42 -6.34 -25.15
C THR A 746 -46.34 -5.50 -24.27
N GLU A 747 -46.05 -4.19 -24.14
CA GLU A 747 -46.98 -3.25 -23.52
C GLU A 747 -48.22 -3.07 -24.42
N GLU A 748 -49.26 -3.89 -24.25
CA GLU A 748 -50.61 -3.50 -24.67
C GLU A 748 -51.22 -2.58 -23.59
N ARG A 749 -51.10 -1.26 -23.79
CA ARG A 749 -51.88 -0.27 -23.04
C ARG A 749 -53.37 -0.50 -23.30
N GLU A 750 -54.10 -1.01 -22.32
CA GLU A 750 -55.56 -0.90 -22.27
C GLU A 750 -55.95 0.58 -22.19
N VAL A 751 -56.33 1.14 -23.34
CA VAL A 751 -56.99 2.44 -23.40
C VAL A 751 -58.41 2.27 -22.87
N GLY A 752 -58.60 2.55 -21.59
CA GLY A 752 -59.91 2.64 -20.95
C GLY A 752 -60.82 3.63 -21.67
N ARG A 753 -61.84 3.11 -22.37
CA ARG A 753 -62.98 3.88 -22.87
C ARG A 753 -63.98 4.15 -21.75
N THR A 754 -63.93 5.34 -21.12
CA THR A 754 -65.10 6.06 -20.55
C THR A 754 -64.58 7.42 -20.08
N PHE A 755 -65.06 8.59 -20.50
CA PHE A 755 -66.43 9.10 -20.46
C PHE A 755 -66.69 10.14 -21.56
N GLN A 756 -67.96 10.18 -21.95
CA GLN A 756 -68.62 11.18 -22.80
C GLN A 756 -69.11 12.36 -21.93
#